data_AF-A0A6I5C1K8-F1
#
_entry.id   AF-A0A6I5C1K8-F1
#
_cell.length_a   1.000
_cell.length_b   1.000
_cell.length_c   1.000
_cell.angle_alpha   90.00
_cell.angle_beta   90.00
_cell.angle_gamma   90.00
#
_symmetry.space_group_name_H-M   'P 1'
#
loop_
_entity.id
_entity.type
_entity.pdbx_description
1 polymer ?
#
loop_
_entity_poly.entity_id
_entity_poly.type
_entity_poly.pdbx_seq_one_letter_code
_entity_poly.pdbx_strand_id
1 'polypeptide(L)'
;ELTMAPDGSRAAVAAHDGRLLLVERESGEVREVDRSDNGDVTGLAFSPDSAWLAWSHPGPSPLSQLRLANTTDLSVTEATPLRFHDYAPAFTLDGKHLAFLSHRSFDPVYDEHVFDLAFVESSRPHLITLAATTPSPFGPQRHGRPFETADKDETPDSEGAPATRIDLEGLADRIVPFPVEAARYSNLRAARDGVLWLRHPVTGVLGAARATPDDPDPKTELERYDLAQQRLEHLAADADHFEVSGDGKRVLLWSDGKLRVVPSDRRASGDEDSDSNITVDLGRVRQYVDPAAEWRQMYEETGRIMRDHFWRADMSGVDWDGVLDRYRPVLDRVTTHDDLVDLLWEVHGELGTSHAYVTPYGSFGDGARQGLLGADISRHEDGSWRVDRILPSETSDPHARSPLAAPGAAVRAGDAVVAVAGRPVDPVTGPGPLLVGTAGKPVELTISPAGGGDVRHAVVVPLADEEPLRYHAWVTDRRAYVHERSGGRLGYLHVPDMQAPGWAQIHRDLRVEVAREGLVVDVRENRGGHTSQLVVEKLARRIVGWDLPRGMRAESYPRDAPRGPVVAVANEFSGSDGDIVNAAVKALGIGPVVGTRTWGGVIGIDSRYRLVDGTLITQPKYAFWLEGYGWGVENHGVDPDVEVLQRPQDHAAGRDPQLDEAIRLALEALETTPAKTPPTLPGQGDRPRAAGSAGD
;
A
#
# COMPACT_ATOMS: atom_id res chain seq x y z
N GLU A 1 18.39 -12.66 -0.96
CA GLU A 1 19.43 -11.61 -1.05
C GLU A 1 20.80 -12.28 -1.15
N LEU A 2 21.78 -11.66 -1.80
CA LEU A 2 23.16 -12.15 -1.85
C LEU A 2 24.12 -10.98 -1.72
N THR A 3 25.17 -11.13 -0.92
CA THR A 3 26.26 -10.14 -0.83
C THR A 3 27.62 -10.85 -0.79
N MET A 4 28.63 -10.22 -1.38
CA MET A 4 30.01 -10.73 -1.38
C MET A 4 30.82 -10.09 -0.27
N ALA A 5 31.68 -10.87 0.39
CA ALA A 5 32.70 -10.32 1.26
C ALA A 5 33.66 -9.41 0.47
N PRO A 6 34.18 -8.31 1.06
CA PRO A 6 35.11 -7.39 0.38
C PRO A 6 36.35 -8.07 -0.23
N ASP A 7 36.84 -9.15 0.38
CA ASP A 7 37.96 -9.94 -0.14
C ASP A 7 37.58 -10.89 -1.30
N GLY A 8 36.28 -11.03 -1.59
CA GLY A 8 35.74 -11.91 -2.64
C GLY A 8 35.87 -13.41 -2.35
N SER A 9 36.23 -13.79 -1.12
CA SER A 9 36.41 -15.19 -0.70
C SER A 9 35.08 -15.91 -0.44
N ARG A 10 34.10 -15.17 0.07
CA ARG A 10 32.83 -15.71 0.60
C ARG A 10 31.64 -14.90 0.14
N ALA A 11 30.49 -15.56 0.01
CA ALA A 11 29.19 -14.93 -0.23
C ALA A 11 28.24 -15.24 0.94
N ALA A 12 27.48 -14.25 1.39
CA ALA A 12 26.34 -14.49 2.28
C ALA A 12 25.05 -14.49 1.45
N VAL A 13 24.16 -15.44 1.74
CA VAL A 13 22.90 -15.65 1.02
C VAL A 13 21.75 -15.74 2.00
N ALA A 14 20.75 -14.87 1.83
CA ALA A 14 19.47 -14.96 2.52
C ALA A 14 18.47 -15.71 1.65
N ALA A 15 18.03 -16.87 2.14
CA ALA A 15 17.05 -17.73 1.48
C ALA A 15 15.62 -17.42 1.93
N HIS A 16 14.65 -17.81 1.10
CA HIS A 16 13.22 -17.56 1.33
C HIS A 16 12.62 -18.37 2.50
N ASP A 17 13.37 -19.36 3.00
CA ASP A 17 12.97 -20.25 4.08
C ASP A 17 13.60 -19.83 5.42
N GLY A 18 14.01 -18.56 5.51
CA GLY A 18 14.59 -17.96 6.72
C GLY A 18 16.06 -18.30 6.96
N ARG A 19 16.69 -19.16 6.14
CA ARG A 19 18.11 -19.51 6.30
C ARG A 19 19.03 -18.37 5.87
N LEU A 20 20.08 -18.15 6.67
CA LEU A 20 21.26 -17.39 6.31
C LEU A 20 22.41 -18.36 6.02
N LEU A 21 22.93 -18.33 4.81
CA LEU A 21 23.99 -19.22 4.36
C LEU A 21 25.28 -18.42 4.08
N LEU A 22 26.42 -19.03 4.37
CA LEU A 22 27.75 -18.57 3.97
C LEU A 22 28.33 -19.57 2.97
N VAL A 23 28.69 -19.08 1.78
CA VAL A 23 29.20 -19.88 0.67
C VAL A 23 30.66 -19.53 0.43
N GLU A 24 31.54 -20.52 0.54
CA GLU A 24 32.95 -20.40 0.16
C GLU A 24 33.07 -20.43 -1.37
N ARG A 25 33.66 -19.40 -1.97
CA ARG A 25 33.70 -19.25 -3.43
C ARG A 25 34.55 -20.30 -4.12
N GLU A 26 35.70 -20.66 -3.54
CA GLU A 26 36.65 -21.59 -4.19
C GLU A 26 36.20 -23.05 -4.06
N SER A 27 35.75 -23.47 -2.87
CA SER A 27 35.35 -24.86 -2.62
C SER A 27 33.88 -25.12 -2.98
N GLY A 28 33.04 -24.09 -3.01
CA GLY A 28 31.58 -24.22 -3.10
C GLY A 28 30.93 -24.73 -1.81
N GLU A 29 31.67 -24.78 -0.70
CA GLU A 29 31.13 -25.21 0.58
C GLU A 29 30.05 -24.23 1.07
N VAL A 30 28.89 -24.77 1.44
CA VAL A 30 27.75 -23.99 1.96
C VAL A 30 27.57 -24.32 3.44
N ARG A 31 27.63 -23.30 4.29
CA ARG A 31 27.46 -23.41 5.75
C ARG A 31 26.28 -22.56 6.19
N GLU A 32 25.38 -23.14 6.97
CA GLU A 32 24.28 -22.39 7.59
C GLU A 32 24.83 -21.59 8.78
N VAL A 33 24.57 -20.28 8.79
CA VAL A 33 25.02 -19.34 9.84
C VAL A 33 23.93 -19.18 10.90
N ASP A 34 22.69 -18.98 10.46
CA ASP A 34 21.52 -18.79 11.32
C ASP A 34 20.25 -19.11 10.53
N ARG A 35 19.11 -19.21 11.23
CA ARG A 35 17.79 -19.40 10.62
C ARG A 35 16.74 -18.63 11.40
N SER A 36 15.84 -17.94 10.70
CA SER A 36 14.69 -17.29 11.32
C SER A 36 13.41 -18.09 11.13
N ASP A 37 12.57 -18.09 12.16
CA ASP A 37 11.21 -18.61 12.13
C ASP A 37 10.18 -17.52 11.72
N ASN A 38 10.61 -16.27 11.51
CA ASN A 38 9.73 -15.13 11.22
C ASN A 38 9.90 -14.59 9.78
N GLY A 39 10.41 -15.42 8.88
CA GLY A 39 10.63 -15.08 7.47
C GLY A 39 12.08 -14.79 7.12
N ASP A 40 12.29 -14.24 5.93
CA ASP A 40 13.62 -14.04 5.35
C ASP A 40 14.46 -13.03 6.13
N VAL A 41 15.73 -13.36 6.35
CA VAL A 41 16.72 -12.37 6.81
C VAL A 41 17.01 -11.36 5.69
N THR A 42 17.35 -10.12 6.05
CA THR A 42 17.61 -9.04 5.07
C THR A 42 18.79 -8.16 5.48
N GLY A 43 19.30 -7.37 4.52
CA GLY A 43 20.32 -6.36 4.78
C GLY A 43 21.64 -6.98 5.18
N LEU A 44 22.16 -7.89 4.37
CA LEU A 44 23.43 -8.57 4.61
C LEU A 44 24.60 -7.60 4.40
N ALA A 45 25.47 -7.47 5.39
CA ALA A 45 26.62 -6.57 5.33
C ALA A 45 27.88 -7.22 5.93
N PHE A 46 28.93 -7.35 5.12
CA PHE A 46 30.24 -7.75 5.62
C PHE A 46 31.01 -6.56 6.17
N SER A 47 31.84 -6.80 7.18
CA SER A 47 32.83 -5.83 7.64
C SER A 47 33.94 -5.61 6.60
N PRO A 48 34.64 -4.46 6.60
CA PRO A 48 35.66 -4.14 5.59
C PRO A 48 36.79 -5.19 5.47
N ASP A 49 37.13 -5.83 6.58
CA ASP A 49 38.12 -6.91 6.67
C ASP A 49 37.53 -8.32 6.45
N SER A 50 36.26 -8.43 6.06
CA SER A 50 35.55 -9.69 5.81
C SER A 50 35.45 -10.64 7.03
N ALA A 51 35.78 -10.16 8.23
CA ALA A 51 35.80 -10.97 9.46
C ALA A 51 34.42 -11.14 10.12
N TRP A 52 33.49 -10.21 9.85
CA TRP A 52 32.15 -10.20 10.43
C TRP A 52 31.08 -10.07 9.36
N LEU A 53 29.93 -10.68 9.62
CA LEU A 53 28.70 -10.52 8.85
C LEU A 53 27.62 -9.95 9.77
N ALA A 54 26.98 -8.86 9.37
CA ALA A 54 25.80 -8.28 10.01
C ALA A 54 24.56 -8.49 9.14
N TRP A 55 23.39 -8.60 9.77
CA TRP A 55 22.11 -8.65 9.08
C TRP A 55 20.96 -8.19 9.99
N SER A 56 19.83 -7.86 9.37
CA SER A 56 18.55 -7.69 10.05
C SER A 56 17.86 -9.05 10.15
N HIS A 57 17.73 -9.56 11.37
CA HIS A 57 17.06 -10.81 11.69
C HIS A 57 15.59 -10.52 12.07
N PRO A 58 14.60 -11.07 11.36
CA PRO A 58 13.20 -10.77 11.63
C PRO A 58 12.70 -11.46 12.90
N GLY A 59 11.87 -10.74 13.66
CA GLY A 59 11.06 -11.25 14.76
C GLY A 59 9.56 -11.17 14.42
N PRO A 60 8.67 -11.21 15.43
CA PRO A 60 7.25 -10.99 15.20
C PRO A 60 7.02 -9.67 14.46
N SER A 61 6.43 -9.76 13.27
CA SER A 61 6.28 -8.62 12.37
C SER A 61 5.62 -7.43 13.07
N PRO A 62 6.14 -6.18 12.92
CA PRO A 62 7.23 -5.77 12.02
C PRO A 62 8.61 -5.71 12.72
N LEU A 63 8.80 -6.35 13.88
CA LEU A 63 10.05 -6.23 14.64
C LEU A 63 11.20 -6.95 13.93
N SER A 64 12.40 -6.37 14.03
CA SER A 64 13.64 -6.99 13.59
C SER A 64 14.82 -6.46 14.41
N GLN A 65 15.83 -7.29 14.60
CA GLN A 65 17.03 -6.93 15.34
C GLN A 65 18.27 -7.13 14.48
N LEU A 66 19.35 -6.42 14.79
CA LEU A 66 20.63 -6.69 14.16
C LEU A 66 21.33 -7.85 14.86
N ARG A 67 21.82 -8.81 14.08
CA ARG A 67 22.72 -9.87 14.53
C ARG A 67 24.05 -9.78 13.81
N LEU A 68 25.08 -10.32 14.45
CA LEU A 68 26.45 -10.39 13.97
C LEU A 68 26.93 -11.83 14.03
N ALA A 69 27.71 -12.25 13.04
CA ALA A 69 28.41 -13.52 13.03
C ALA A 69 29.89 -13.32 12.72
N ASN A 70 30.76 -13.99 13.47
CA ASN A 70 32.15 -14.12 13.06
C ASN A 70 32.23 -15.10 11.88
N THR A 71 32.88 -14.72 10.79
CA THR A 71 32.85 -15.51 9.54
C THR A 71 33.74 -16.76 9.58
N THR A 72 34.55 -16.92 10.63
CA THR A 72 35.44 -18.06 10.82
C THR A 72 34.74 -19.18 11.59
N ASP A 73 34.26 -18.89 12.80
CA ASP A 73 33.63 -19.87 13.70
C ASP A 73 32.10 -19.88 13.65
N LEU A 74 31.48 -18.93 12.92
CA LEU A 74 30.04 -18.76 12.77
C LEU A 74 29.29 -18.52 14.09
N SER A 75 29.99 -18.05 15.13
CA SER A 75 29.36 -17.64 16.38
C SER A 75 28.48 -16.41 16.15
N VAL A 76 27.19 -16.54 16.51
CA VAL A 76 26.20 -15.47 16.34
C VAL A 76 26.00 -14.71 17.65
N THR A 77 25.88 -13.38 17.58
CA THR A 77 25.60 -12.50 18.71
C THR A 77 24.60 -11.40 18.30
N GLU A 78 23.77 -10.97 19.24
CA GLU A 78 22.82 -9.87 19.03
C GLU A 78 23.54 -8.52 19.14
N ALA A 79 23.43 -7.68 18.11
CA ALA A 79 23.94 -6.30 18.14
C ALA A 79 22.90 -5.32 18.67
N THR A 80 21.61 -5.59 18.43
CA THR A 80 20.49 -4.85 19.00
C THR A 80 19.47 -5.82 19.61
N PRO A 81 18.68 -5.39 20.61
CA PRO A 81 17.59 -6.21 21.15
C PRO A 81 16.37 -6.19 20.21
N LEU A 82 15.60 -7.29 20.16
CA LEU A 82 14.33 -7.38 19.45
C LEU A 82 13.22 -6.54 20.10
N ARG A 83 13.31 -5.22 19.95
CA ARG A 83 12.35 -4.25 20.50
C ARG A 83 11.80 -3.29 19.46
N PHE A 84 12.52 -3.10 18.36
CA PHE A 84 12.20 -2.15 17.31
C PHE A 84 12.30 -2.85 15.95
N HIS A 85 12.08 -2.12 14.87
CA HIS A 85 12.43 -2.56 13.51
C HIS A 85 13.80 -1.96 13.18
N ASP A 86 14.86 -2.76 13.33
CA ASP A 86 16.25 -2.37 13.05
C ASP A 86 16.71 -3.01 11.73
N TYR A 87 17.06 -2.19 10.74
CA TYR A 87 17.26 -2.64 9.35
C TYR A 87 18.38 -1.86 8.63
N ALA A 88 18.74 -2.33 7.44
CA ALA A 88 19.80 -1.76 6.60
C ALA A 88 21.14 -1.51 7.35
N PRO A 89 21.74 -2.56 7.98
CA PRO A 89 23.03 -2.41 8.61
C PRO A 89 24.15 -2.16 7.58
N ALA A 90 25.12 -1.31 7.92
CA ALA A 90 26.31 -1.05 7.11
C ALA A 90 27.51 -0.75 8.00
N PHE A 91 28.59 -1.50 7.83
CA PHE A 91 29.86 -1.19 8.48
C PHE A 91 30.49 0.05 7.86
N THR A 92 31.02 0.96 8.68
CA THR A 92 31.84 2.06 8.17
C THR A 92 33.14 1.53 7.59
N LEU A 93 33.68 2.21 6.57
CA LEU A 93 34.88 1.74 5.86
C LEU A 93 36.14 1.68 6.73
N ASP A 94 36.14 2.38 7.87
CA ASP A 94 37.21 2.32 8.88
C ASP A 94 37.09 1.13 9.84
N GLY A 95 36.04 0.31 9.73
CA GLY A 95 35.80 -0.88 10.57
C GLY A 95 35.42 -0.57 12.02
N LYS A 96 35.12 0.70 12.37
CA LYS A 96 34.90 1.12 13.77
C LYS A 96 33.44 1.16 14.18
N HIS A 97 32.52 1.28 13.23
CA HIS A 97 31.10 1.47 13.51
C HIS A 97 30.23 0.56 12.64
N LEU A 98 29.06 0.23 13.17
CA LEU A 98 27.94 -0.34 12.43
C LEU A 98 26.79 0.67 12.41
N ALA A 99 26.55 1.29 11.26
CA ALA A 99 25.41 2.17 11.05
C ALA A 99 24.17 1.36 10.65
N PHE A 100 22.97 1.84 10.96
CA PHE A 100 21.71 1.18 10.63
C PHE A 100 20.53 2.15 10.73
N LEU A 101 19.39 1.76 10.16
CA LEU A 101 18.12 2.47 10.30
C LEU A 101 17.26 1.81 11.37
N SER A 102 16.48 2.59 12.10
CA SER A 102 15.59 2.04 13.13
C SER A 102 14.31 2.83 13.30
N HIS A 103 13.17 2.11 13.32
CA HIS A 103 11.88 2.66 13.73
C HIS A 103 11.78 2.71 15.27
N ARG A 104 12.42 3.72 15.86
CA ARG A 104 12.42 3.91 17.33
C ARG A 104 12.14 5.34 17.79
N SER A 105 11.73 6.20 16.87
CA SER A 105 11.24 7.55 17.19
C SER A 105 9.72 7.50 17.34
N PHE A 106 9.21 7.74 18.56
CA PHE A 106 7.78 7.74 18.88
C PHE A 106 7.28 9.17 19.02
N ASP A 107 6.96 9.80 17.89
CA ASP A 107 6.42 11.15 17.82
C ASP A 107 5.08 11.11 17.08
N PRO A 108 3.94 11.04 17.79
CA PRO A 108 2.64 10.82 17.17
C PRO A 108 2.05 12.11 16.60
N VAL A 109 1.39 12.01 15.45
CA VAL A 109 0.60 13.08 14.84
C VAL A 109 -0.89 12.76 14.90
N TYR A 110 -1.72 13.79 15.07
CA TYR A 110 -3.18 13.65 15.04
C TYR A 110 -3.69 13.51 13.61
N ASP A 111 -4.59 12.56 13.40
CA ASP A 111 -5.32 12.43 12.14
C ASP A 111 -6.29 13.61 11.94
N GLU A 112 -6.38 14.13 10.71
CA GLU A 112 -7.22 15.30 10.39
C GLU A 112 -8.71 14.93 10.20
N HIS A 113 -9.02 13.67 9.91
CA HIS A 113 -10.36 13.15 9.63
C HIS A 113 -11.02 12.43 10.79
N VAL A 114 -10.26 11.89 11.76
CA VAL A 114 -10.81 11.17 12.92
C VAL A 114 -9.98 11.43 14.17
N PHE A 115 -10.57 11.20 15.35
CA PHE A 115 -9.79 11.22 16.58
C PHE A 115 -8.95 9.95 16.66
N ASP A 116 -7.74 10.03 16.10
CA ASP A 116 -6.75 8.97 16.04
C ASP A 116 -5.32 9.56 16.06
N LEU A 117 -4.33 8.71 16.34
CA LEU A 117 -2.91 9.07 16.36
C LEU A 117 -2.10 8.10 15.49
N ALA A 118 -1.14 8.62 14.74
CA ALA A 118 -0.24 7.81 13.91
C ALA A 118 1.23 8.19 14.12
N PHE A 119 2.12 7.22 13.97
CA PHE A 119 3.56 7.45 13.89
C PHE A 119 3.99 7.44 12.41
N VAL A 120 4.10 8.62 11.80
CA VAL A 120 4.33 8.76 10.34
C VAL A 120 5.82 8.77 9.98
N GLU A 121 6.65 9.40 10.81
CA GLU A 121 8.09 9.57 10.60
C GLU A 121 8.88 8.97 11.77
N SER A 122 8.89 7.64 11.87
CA SER A 122 9.48 6.92 13.02
C SER A 122 10.93 6.48 12.84
N SER A 123 11.48 6.55 11.63
CA SER A 123 12.83 6.05 11.33
C SER A 123 13.91 7.10 11.58
N ARG A 124 15.05 6.68 12.13
CA ARG A 124 16.26 7.52 12.21
C ARG A 124 17.53 6.66 12.02
N PRO A 125 18.57 7.16 11.36
CA PRO A 125 19.87 6.50 11.36
C PRO A 125 20.47 6.45 12.77
N HIS A 126 21.09 5.32 13.11
CA HIS A 126 21.81 5.07 14.34
C HIS A 126 23.16 4.44 14.02
N LEU A 127 24.11 4.50 14.95
CA LEU A 127 25.35 3.73 14.86
C LEU A 127 25.70 3.06 16.19
N ILE A 128 26.42 1.95 16.10
CA ILE A 128 27.04 1.23 17.21
C ILE A 128 28.55 1.46 17.15
N THR A 129 29.19 1.87 18.25
CA THR A 129 30.66 1.83 18.35
C THR A 129 31.11 0.40 18.65
N LEU A 130 31.85 -0.22 17.72
CA LEU A 130 32.12 -1.67 17.75
C LEU A 130 33.10 -2.10 18.84
N ALA A 131 34.15 -1.33 19.07
CA ALA A 131 35.03 -1.49 20.23
C ALA A 131 34.61 -0.56 21.37
N ALA A 132 34.73 -1.01 22.62
CA ALA A 132 34.36 -0.26 23.82
C ALA A 132 35.17 1.03 23.98
N THR A 133 36.37 1.09 23.42
CA THR A 133 37.24 2.27 23.43
C THR A 133 37.04 3.21 22.24
N THR A 134 36.22 2.83 21.26
CA THR A 134 35.92 3.69 20.10
C THR A 134 35.02 4.84 20.56
N PRO A 135 35.46 6.11 20.47
CA PRO A 135 34.61 7.23 20.83
C PRO A 135 33.43 7.35 19.87
N SER A 136 32.27 7.78 20.37
CA SER A 136 31.16 8.16 19.51
C SER A 136 31.59 9.31 18.58
N PRO A 137 31.29 9.24 17.27
CA PRO A 137 31.58 10.33 16.36
C PRO A 137 30.79 11.60 16.72
N PHE A 138 29.68 11.49 17.46
CA PHE A 138 28.84 12.62 17.88
C PHE A 138 29.14 13.12 19.30
N GLY A 139 29.98 12.38 20.03
CA GLY A 139 30.36 12.70 21.40
C GLY A 139 31.31 13.90 21.51
N PRO A 140 31.53 14.41 22.74
CA PRO A 140 32.53 15.44 22.99
C PRO A 140 33.95 14.91 22.69
N GLN A 141 34.75 15.71 21.97
CA GLN A 141 36.14 15.39 21.63
C GLN A 141 37.11 16.14 22.54
N ARG A 142 38.19 15.48 22.99
CA ARG A 142 39.19 16.04 23.92
C ARG A 142 39.82 17.35 23.42
N HIS A 143 40.02 17.48 22.12
CA HIS A 143 40.67 18.63 21.49
C HIS A 143 39.68 19.64 20.88
N GLY A 144 38.38 19.50 21.17
CA GLY A 144 37.34 20.24 20.45
C GLY A 144 37.12 19.69 19.04
N ARG A 145 36.18 20.28 18.31
CA ARG A 145 35.87 19.86 16.94
C ARG A 145 36.83 20.55 15.95
N PRO A 146 37.44 19.82 15.01
CA PRO A 146 38.18 20.43 13.91
C PRO A 146 37.26 21.36 13.10
N PHE A 147 37.74 22.56 12.74
CA PHE A 147 36.99 23.53 11.94
C PHE A 147 37.19 23.34 10.43
N GLU A 148 38.24 22.62 10.05
CA GLU A 148 38.60 22.28 8.67
C GLU A 148 38.70 20.76 8.54
N THR A 149 38.33 20.22 7.38
CA THR A 149 38.69 18.83 7.02
C THR A 149 40.20 18.72 7.10
N ALA A 150 40.71 17.77 7.88
CA ALA A 150 42.14 17.47 7.89
C ALA A 150 42.64 17.35 6.44
N ASP A 151 43.79 17.97 6.14
CA ASP A 151 44.40 17.89 4.82
C ASP A 151 44.40 16.43 4.34
N LYS A 152 43.89 16.21 3.12
CA LYS A 152 43.68 14.88 2.52
C LYS A 152 44.97 14.05 2.34
N ASP A 153 46.11 14.55 2.82
CA ASP A 153 47.45 13.96 2.67
C ASP A 153 47.99 13.25 3.92
N GLU A 154 47.25 13.21 5.06
CA GLU A 154 47.73 12.54 6.30
C GLU A 154 46.92 11.29 6.73
N THR A 155 46.30 10.58 5.79
CA THR A 155 46.08 9.14 5.99
C THR A 155 47.10 8.40 5.15
N PRO A 156 48.12 7.74 5.73
CA PRO A 156 48.94 6.85 4.92
C PRO A 156 48.00 5.82 4.29
N ASP A 157 48.09 5.64 2.97
CA ASP A 157 47.53 4.49 2.27
C ASP A 157 48.17 3.24 2.90
N SER A 158 47.58 2.79 4.00
CA SER A 158 47.86 1.49 4.60
C SER A 158 47.41 0.46 3.60
N GLU A 159 48.35 -0.26 2.98
CA GLU A 159 48.05 -1.43 2.14
C GLU A 159 47.37 -2.51 3.01
N GLY A 160 46.04 -2.46 3.12
CA GLY A 160 45.23 -3.45 3.84
C GLY A 160 43.91 -2.86 4.36
N ALA A 161 42.86 -3.70 4.39
CA ALA A 161 41.58 -3.33 5.00
C ALA A 161 41.74 -3.09 6.52
N PRO A 162 41.10 -2.07 7.11
CA PRO A 162 41.18 -1.83 8.54
C PRO A 162 40.51 -2.97 9.31
N ALA A 163 41.17 -3.44 10.37
CA ALA A 163 40.66 -4.54 11.19
C ALA A 163 39.41 -4.12 11.98
N THR A 164 38.35 -4.92 11.90
CA THR A 164 37.07 -4.71 12.56
C THR A 164 37.09 -5.37 13.93
N ARG A 165 37.43 -4.60 14.96
CA ARG A 165 37.38 -5.07 16.35
C ARG A 165 36.00 -4.83 16.96
N ILE A 166 35.35 -5.91 17.38
CA ILE A 166 34.07 -5.87 18.10
C ILE A 166 34.26 -6.41 19.52
N ASP A 167 34.03 -5.56 20.52
CA ASP A 167 33.83 -6.03 21.90
C ASP A 167 32.34 -6.38 22.02
N LEU A 168 31.95 -7.60 22.37
CA LEU A 168 30.54 -8.04 22.31
C LEU A 168 29.71 -7.59 23.52
N GLU A 169 30.35 -7.38 24.66
CA GLU A 169 29.69 -6.96 25.90
C GLU A 169 29.18 -5.51 25.78
N GLY A 170 27.91 -5.28 26.13
CA GLY A 170 27.30 -3.94 26.09
C GLY A 170 27.20 -3.31 24.70
N LEU A 171 27.08 -4.09 23.62
CA LEU A 171 26.90 -3.56 22.25
C LEU A 171 25.65 -2.68 22.14
N ALA A 172 24.51 -3.15 22.66
CA ALA A 172 23.26 -2.41 22.63
C ALA A 172 23.31 -1.08 23.40
N ASP A 173 24.14 -1.00 24.45
CA ASP A 173 24.33 0.23 25.25
C ASP A 173 25.18 1.28 24.53
N ARG A 174 25.86 0.89 23.43
CA ARG A 174 26.71 1.76 22.61
C ARG A 174 26.01 2.31 21.36
N ILE A 175 24.70 2.11 21.25
CA ILE A 175 23.89 2.68 20.17
C ILE A 175 23.76 4.20 20.39
N VAL A 176 24.11 4.99 19.38
CA VAL A 176 23.91 6.45 19.38
C VAL A 176 23.14 6.89 18.12
N PRO A 177 22.14 7.78 18.26
CA PRO A 177 21.39 8.29 17.11
C PRO A 177 22.23 9.31 16.33
N PHE A 178 22.08 9.32 15.01
CA PHE A 178 22.58 10.43 14.19
C PHE A 178 21.80 11.71 14.56
N PRO A 179 22.45 12.88 14.58
CA PRO A 179 21.80 14.15 14.90
C PRO A 179 21.06 14.71 13.66
N VAL A 180 20.08 13.93 13.18
CA VAL A 180 19.19 14.26 12.07
C VAL A 180 17.74 14.03 12.49
N GLU A 181 16.80 14.64 11.77
CA GLU A 181 15.38 14.45 12.03
C GLU A 181 14.96 12.98 11.80
N ALA A 182 13.91 12.55 12.51
CA ALA A 182 13.27 11.28 12.15
C ALA A 182 12.48 11.48 10.85
N ALA A 183 12.39 10.45 10.02
CA ALA A 183 11.71 10.48 8.73
C ALA A 183 11.36 9.05 8.27
N ARG A 184 11.04 8.91 6.98
CA ARG A 184 10.99 7.62 6.28
C ARG A 184 12.32 7.43 5.54
N TYR A 185 13.18 6.56 6.06
CA TYR A 185 14.49 6.29 5.46
C TYR A 185 14.58 4.88 4.89
N SER A 186 15.33 4.70 3.82
CA SER A 186 15.69 3.39 3.29
C SER A 186 17.12 3.38 2.73
N ASN A 187 17.58 2.18 2.33
CA ASN A 187 18.82 1.96 1.60
C ASN A 187 20.05 2.63 2.22
N LEU A 188 20.30 2.43 3.52
CA LEU A 188 21.49 2.97 4.17
C LEU A 188 22.75 2.24 3.67
N ARG A 189 23.79 3.02 3.33
CA ARG A 189 25.10 2.51 2.89
C ARG A 189 26.22 3.37 3.47
N ALA A 190 27.35 2.75 3.81
CA ALA A 190 28.56 3.48 4.15
C ALA A 190 29.30 3.93 2.88
N ALA A 191 29.93 5.10 2.93
CA ALA A 191 30.83 5.59 1.92
C ALA A 191 32.09 6.18 2.57
N ARG A 192 32.99 6.75 1.76
CA ARG A 192 34.16 7.46 2.25
C ARG A 192 33.72 8.60 3.17
N ASP A 193 34.24 8.58 4.40
CA ASP A 193 34.06 9.60 5.45
C ASP A 193 32.60 9.89 5.84
N GLY A 194 31.65 9.05 5.46
CA GLY A 194 30.23 9.31 5.69
C GLY A 194 29.30 8.12 5.47
N VAL A 195 28.01 8.36 5.72
CA VAL A 195 26.93 7.39 5.55
C VAL A 195 25.84 8.03 4.69
N LEU A 196 25.30 7.28 3.72
CA LEU A 196 24.27 7.73 2.79
C LEU A 196 22.97 6.96 3.02
N TRP A 197 21.84 7.58 2.71
CA TRP A 197 20.51 6.95 2.73
C TRP A 197 19.54 7.68 1.80
N LEU A 198 18.43 7.01 1.50
CA LEU A 198 17.29 7.64 0.84
C LEU A 198 16.33 8.19 1.89
N ARG A 199 15.92 9.45 1.75
CA ARG A 199 14.85 10.09 2.53
C ARG A 199 13.58 10.19 1.67
N HIS A 200 12.50 9.58 2.13
CA HIS A 200 11.23 9.55 1.41
C HIS A 200 10.25 10.57 1.99
N PRO A 201 9.54 11.33 1.14
CA PRO A 201 8.45 12.18 1.60
C PRO A 201 7.27 11.36 2.11
N VAL A 202 6.45 11.98 2.95
CA VAL A 202 5.13 11.45 3.31
C VAL A 202 4.18 11.76 2.15
N THR A 203 3.58 10.73 1.58
CA THR A 203 2.66 10.85 0.45
C THR A 203 1.35 10.10 0.75
N GLY A 204 0.23 10.65 0.28
CA GLY A 204 -1.07 10.00 0.38
C GLY A 204 -1.27 8.98 -0.73
N VAL A 205 -1.88 7.84 -0.41
CA VAL A 205 -2.05 6.71 -1.36
C VAL A 205 -2.93 7.08 -2.56
N LEU A 206 -3.96 7.89 -2.36
CA LEU A 206 -4.90 8.30 -3.41
C LEU A 206 -4.42 9.50 -4.24
N GLY A 207 -3.25 10.08 -3.91
CA GLY A 207 -2.73 11.26 -4.61
C GLY A 207 -3.55 12.55 -4.45
N ALA A 208 -4.62 12.55 -3.66
CA ALA A 208 -5.52 13.69 -3.47
C ALA A 208 -4.89 14.87 -2.69
N ALA A 209 -3.75 14.65 -2.03
CA ALA A 209 -2.99 15.71 -1.36
C ALA A 209 -2.16 16.57 -2.34
N ARG A 210 -2.09 16.18 -3.62
CA ARG A 210 -1.37 16.93 -4.67
C ARG A 210 -2.17 18.16 -5.12
N ALA A 211 -1.48 19.11 -5.75
CA ALA A 211 -2.15 20.30 -6.29
C ALA A 211 -3.13 19.94 -7.40
N THR A 212 -2.78 18.98 -8.26
CA THR A 212 -3.66 18.34 -9.23
C THR A 212 -3.41 16.83 -9.30
N PRO A 213 -4.37 16.02 -9.80
CA PRO A 213 -4.19 14.57 -9.93
C PRO A 213 -3.06 14.15 -10.89
N ASP A 214 -2.71 15.01 -11.83
CA ASP A 214 -1.69 14.74 -12.86
C ASP A 214 -0.29 15.23 -12.43
N ASP A 215 -0.18 15.91 -11.29
CA ASP A 215 1.13 16.34 -10.77
C ASP A 215 1.96 15.13 -10.31
N PRO A 216 3.28 15.16 -10.51
CA PRO A 216 4.17 14.10 -10.07
C PRO A 216 4.19 14.01 -8.54
N ASP A 217 4.46 12.80 -8.04
CA ASP A 217 4.61 12.61 -6.60
C ASP A 217 5.85 13.34 -6.07
N PRO A 218 5.84 13.76 -4.78
CA PRO A 218 7.03 14.24 -4.11
C PRO A 218 8.19 13.25 -4.25
N LYS A 219 9.37 13.80 -4.52
CA LYS A 219 10.55 13.03 -4.93
C LYS A 219 11.38 12.58 -3.73
N THR A 220 11.96 11.40 -3.81
CA THR A 220 12.90 10.86 -2.80
C THR A 220 14.24 11.59 -2.92
N GLU A 221 14.89 11.89 -1.80
CA GLU A 221 16.20 12.54 -1.77
C GLU A 221 17.30 11.56 -1.37
N LEU A 222 18.48 11.69 -2.00
CA LEU A 222 19.71 11.04 -1.55
C LEU A 222 20.47 11.98 -0.62
N GLU A 223 20.54 11.60 0.65
CA GLU A 223 21.23 12.34 1.68
C GLU A 223 22.54 11.65 2.08
N ARG A 224 23.53 12.44 2.49
CA ARG A 224 24.79 12.00 3.05
C ARG A 224 25.03 12.70 4.38
N TYR A 225 25.45 11.95 5.37
CA TYR A 225 25.98 12.49 6.61
C TYR A 225 27.50 12.34 6.67
N ASP A 226 28.21 13.46 6.66
CA ASP A 226 29.65 13.52 6.85
C ASP A 226 29.99 13.31 8.32
N LEU A 227 30.71 12.23 8.64
CA LEU A 227 31.03 11.88 10.04
C LEU A 227 32.13 12.78 10.62
N ALA A 228 33.01 13.34 9.78
CA ALA A 228 34.08 14.21 10.22
C ALA A 228 33.58 15.63 10.50
N GLN A 229 32.78 16.19 9.57
CA GLN A 229 32.19 17.52 9.67
C GLN A 229 30.89 17.54 10.50
N GLN A 230 30.28 16.38 10.76
CA GLN A 230 28.99 16.23 11.41
C GLN A 230 27.87 17.01 10.70
N ARG A 231 27.84 16.91 9.38
CA ARG A 231 26.95 17.69 8.51
C ARG A 231 26.12 16.78 7.61
N LEU A 232 24.83 17.09 7.52
CA LEU A 232 23.93 16.51 6.53
C LEU A 232 24.04 17.28 5.21
N GLU A 233 24.16 16.54 4.10
CA GLU A 233 24.33 17.05 2.74
C GLU A 233 23.32 16.36 1.81
N HIS A 234 22.70 17.12 0.91
CA HIS A 234 21.78 16.60 -0.09
C HIS A 234 22.54 16.39 -1.41
N LEU A 235 22.71 15.14 -1.82
CA LEU A 235 23.52 14.78 -2.99
C LEU A 235 22.71 14.77 -4.29
N ALA A 236 21.46 14.30 -4.24
CA ALA A 236 20.56 14.27 -5.38
C ALA A 236 19.10 14.37 -4.94
N ALA A 237 18.28 14.99 -5.79
CA ALA A 237 16.83 14.88 -5.72
C ALA A 237 16.37 13.79 -6.71
N ASP A 238 15.18 13.24 -6.51
CA ASP A 238 14.61 12.20 -7.38
C ASP A 238 15.45 10.93 -7.45
N ALA A 239 15.93 10.47 -6.29
CA ALA A 239 16.75 9.27 -6.20
C ALA A 239 15.84 8.06 -5.95
N ASP A 240 15.73 7.18 -6.95
CA ASP A 240 14.92 5.96 -6.83
C ASP A 240 15.70 4.84 -6.14
N HIS A 241 16.99 4.72 -6.46
CA HIS A 241 17.88 3.69 -5.92
C HIS A 241 19.35 4.12 -6.03
N PHE A 242 20.20 3.61 -5.14
CA PHE A 242 21.64 3.81 -5.26
C PHE A 242 22.46 2.66 -4.68
N GLU A 243 23.67 2.49 -5.19
CA GLU A 243 24.72 1.63 -4.60
C GLU A 243 26.05 2.39 -4.52
N VAL A 244 26.88 2.03 -3.55
CA VAL A 244 28.19 2.67 -3.31
C VAL A 244 29.32 1.79 -3.86
N SER A 245 30.32 2.39 -4.50
CA SER A 245 31.50 1.65 -4.95
C SER A 245 32.28 1.05 -3.78
N GLY A 246 32.99 -0.06 -4.00
CA GLY A 246 33.72 -0.75 -2.93
C GLY A 246 34.80 0.10 -2.22
N ASP A 247 35.36 1.12 -2.89
CA ASP A 247 36.29 2.09 -2.31
C ASP A 247 35.60 3.29 -1.62
N GLY A 248 34.27 3.32 -1.64
CA GLY A 248 33.44 4.35 -1.04
C GLY A 248 33.44 5.69 -1.74
N LYS A 249 34.09 5.85 -2.91
CA LYS A 249 34.30 7.16 -3.55
C LYS A 249 33.21 7.57 -4.54
N ARG A 250 32.43 6.61 -5.05
CA ARG A 250 31.41 6.83 -6.09
C ARG A 250 30.09 6.22 -5.66
N VAL A 251 29.03 6.77 -6.23
CA VAL A 251 27.66 6.28 -6.11
C VAL A 251 27.15 5.96 -7.51
N LEU A 252 26.63 4.75 -7.70
CA LEU A 252 25.79 4.39 -8.82
C LEU A 252 24.35 4.76 -8.46
N LEU A 253 23.77 5.76 -9.13
CA LEU A 253 22.51 6.39 -8.79
C LEU A 253 21.50 6.19 -9.92
N TRP A 254 20.32 5.66 -9.61
CA TRP A 254 19.16 5.72 -10.49
C TRP A 254 18.32 6.95 -10.13
N SER A 255 18.19 7.89 -11.06
CA SER A 255 17.48 9.15 -10.85
C SER A 255 16.97 9.72 -12.16
N ASP A 256 15.75 10.26 -12.15
CA ASP A 256 15.09 10.84 -13.35
C ASP A 256 15.04 9.85 -14.53
N GLY A 257 14.78 8.56 -14.22
CA GLY A 257 14.77 7.47 -15.19
C GLY A 257 16.13 7.14 -15.83
N LYS A 258 17.23 7.68 -15.32
CA LYS A 258 18.59 7.45 -15.84
C LYS A 258 19.49 6.83 -14.78
N LEU A 259 20.40 5.95 -15.21
CA LEU A 259 21.49 5.44 -14.40
C LEU A 259 22.72 6.35 -14.51
N ARG A 260 23.27 6.80 -13.38
CA ARG A 260 24.39 7.76 -13.31
C ARG A 260 25.47 7.28 -12.36
N VAL A 261 26.72 7.65 -12.61
CA VAL A 261 27.85 7.47 -11.67
C VAL A 261 28.33 8.84 -11.20
N VAL A 262 28.19 9.10 -9.90
CA VAL A 262 28.45 10.40 -9.26
C VAL A 262 29.40 10.26 -8.06
N PRO A 263 29.97 11.34 -7.50
CA PRO A 263 30.83 11.27 -6.32
C PRO A 263 29.99 10.99 -5.08
N SER A 264 30.56 10.29 -4.11
CA SER A 264 29.87 9.99 -2.85
C SER A 264 30.00 11.08 -1.80
N ASP A 265 30.81 12.13 -2.02
CA ASP A 265 31.20 13.13 -1.03
C ASP A 265 30.68 14.55 -1.33
N ARG A 266 29.99 14.73 -2.46
CA ARG A 266 29.44 16.02 -2.87
C ARG A 266 28.39 15.86 -3.96
N ARG A 267 27.51 16.85 -4.08
CA ARG A 267 26.55 16.94 -5.19
C ARG A 267 27.29 16.98 -6.53
N ALA A 268 26.82 16.17 -7.47
CA ALA A 268 27.37 16.10 -8.81
C ALA A 268 27.14 17.42 -9.59
N SER A 269 27.99 17.69 -10.59
CA SER A 269 27.78 18.84 -11.49
C SER A 269 26.47 18.68 -12.27
N GLY A 270 25.81 19.80 -12.60
CA GLY A 270 24.66 19.79 -13.51
C GLY A 270 25.00 19.40 -14.96
N ASP A 271 26.28 19.42 -15.33
CA ASP A 271 26.78 18.89 -16.60
C ASP A 271 26.76 17.34 -16.56
N GLU A 272 25.95 16.72 -17.44
CA GLU A 272 25.65 15.27 -17.44
C GLU A 272 26.75 14.39 -18.07
N ASP A 273 27.80 15.01 -18.61
CA ASP A 273 28.94 14.34 -19.25
C ASP A 273 30.30 14.73 -18.62
N SER A 274 30.30 15.25 -17.39
CA SER A 274 31.54 15.58 -16.68
C SER A 274 32.19 14.35 -16.04
N ASP A 275 33.48 14.41 -15.72
CA ASP A 275 34.21 13.36 -14.98
C ASP A 275 33.59 13.04 -13.59
N SER A 276 32.72 13.92 -13.11
CA SER A 276 32.01 13.80 -11.84
C SER A 276 30.54 13.42 -11.98
N ASN A 277 29.96 13.37 -13.18
CA ASN A 277 28.58 12.98 -13.41
C ASN A 277 28.50 12.25 -14.75
N ILE A 278 28.54 10.92 -14.71
CA ILE A 278 28.60 10.09 -15.91
C ILE A 278 27.26 9.39 -16.08
N THR A 279 26.54 9.68 -17.17
CA THR A 279 25.33 8.95 -17.52
C THR A 279 25.67 7.61 -18.19
N VAL A 280 25.11 6.52 -17.67
CA VAL A 280 25.28 5.17 -18.23
C VAL A 280 24.18 4.91 -19.26
N ASP A 281 24.55 4.89 -20.54
CA ASP A 281 23.62 4.61 -21.65
C ASP A 281 23.30 3.11 -21.74
N LEU A 282 22.20 2.71 -21.10
CA LEU A 282 21.68 1.34 -21.12
C LEU A 282 21.06 0.97 -22.48
N GLY A 283 20.70 1.95 -23.32
CA GLY A 283 20.14 1.69 -24.66
C GLY A 283 21.14 1.04 -25.62
N ARG A 284 22.43 1.04 -25.26
CA ARG A 284 23.49 0.32 -25.98
C ARG A 284 23.53 -1.17 -25.68
N VAL A 285 22.88 -1.62 -24.60
CA VAL A 285 22.77 -3.03 -24.27
C VAL A 285 21.84 -3.69 -25.28
N ARG A 286 22.37 -4.66 -26.03
CA ARG A 286 21.58 -5.48 -26.96
C ARG A 286 21.37 -6.85 -26.35
N GLN A 287 20.12 -7.26 -26.26
CA GLN A 287 19.74 -8.57 -25.76
C GLN A 287 19.18 -9.40 -26.92
N TYR A 288 19.60 -10.66 -26.99
CA TYR A 288 18.99 -11.66 -27.88
C TYR A 288 18.11 -12.55 -27.01
N VAL A 289 16.82 -12.56 -27.30
CA VAL A 289 15.83 -13.37 -26.58
C VAL A 289 15.37 -14.48 -27.52
N ASP A 290 15.36 -15.72 -27.03
CA ASP A 290 14.64 -16.83 -27.64
C ASP A 290 13.33 -17.00 -26.85
N PRO A 291 12.18 -16.52 -27.37
CA PRO A 291 10.93 -16.55 -26.63
C PRO A 291 10.55 -17.97 -26.18
N ALA A 292 10.81 -18.99 -26.99
CA ALA A 292 10.47 -20.36 -26.62
C ALA A 292 11.34 -20.86 -25.45
N ALA A 293 12.62 -20.46 -25.38
CA ALA A 293 13.47 -20.79 -24.23
C ALA A 293 13.09 -20.00 -22.98
N GLU A 294 12.76 -18.72 -23.15
CA GLU A 294 12.30 -17.84 -22.08
C GLU A 294 11.00 -18.36 -21.46
N TRP A 295 9.99 -18.67 -22.28
CA TRP A 295 8.71 -19.21 -21.83
C TRP A 295 8.85 -20.56 -21.12
N ARG A 296 9.78 -21.41 -21.57
CA ARG A 296 10.11 -22.64 -20.82
C ARG A 296 10.69 -22.33 -19.45
N GLN A 297 11.63 -21.39 -19.35
CA GLN A 297 12.19 -20.98 -18.06
C GLN A 297 11.11 -20.40 -17.14
N MET A 298 10.25 -19.53 -17.68
CA MET A 298 9.13 -18.90 -16.97
C MET A 298 8.16 -19.94 -16.42
N TYR A 299 7.79 -20.93 -17.25
CA TYR A 299 6.94 -22.05 -16.84
C TYR A 299 7.56 -22.85 -15.68
N GLU A 300 8.84 -23.22 -15.79
CA GLU A 300 9.53 -23.93 -14.69
C GLU A 300 9.63 -23.09 -13.42
N GLU A 301 9.87 -21.79 -13.57
CA GLU A 301 9.97 -20.86 -12.44
C GLU A 301 8.63 -20.69 -11.73
N THR A 302 7.54 -20.52 -12.48
CA THR A 302 6.18 -20.54 -11.94
C THR A 302 5.91 -21.82 -11.15
N GLY A 303 6.26 -22.98 -11.70
CA GLY A 303 6.12 -24.27 -11.03
C GLY A 303 6.90 -24.36 -9.72
N ARG A 304 8.16 -23.92 -9.72
CA ARG A 304 9.02 -23.91 -8.52
C ARG A 304 8.53 -22.94 -7.45
N ILE A 305 8.21 -21.70 -7.84
CA ILE A 305 7.75 -20.67 -6.92
C ILE A 305 6.42 -21.10 -6.27
N MET A 306 5.49 -21.65 -7.05
CA MET A 306 4.25 -22.20 -6.51
C MET A 306 4.51 -23.32 -5.49
N ARG A 307 5.35 -24.30 -5.81
CA ARG A 307 5.72 -25.38 -4.87
C ARG A 307 6.32 -24.84 -3.57
N ASP A 308 7.21 -23.86 -3.67
CA ASP A 308 7.99 -23.38 -2.52
C ASP A 308 7.18 -22.42 -1.62
N HIS A 309 6.09 -21.84 -2.13
CA HIS A 309 5.35 -20.78 -1.44
C HIS A 309 3.85 -21.04 -1.27
N PHE A 310 3.32 -22.14 -1.79
CA PHE A 310 1.94 -22.53 -1.53
C PHE A 310 1.74 -22.85 -0.04
N TRP A 311 0.59 -22.44 0.51
CA TRP A 311 0.28 -22.49 1.94
C TRP A 311 0.38 -23.89 2.56
N ARG A 312 0.26 -24.94 1.75
CA ARG A 312 0.44 -26.33 2.15
C ARG A 312 1.59 -26.98 1.39
N ALA A 313 2.58 -27.48 2.12
CA ALA A 313 3.71 -28.20 1.55
C ALA A 313 3.31 -29.48 0.78
N ASP A 314 2.15 -30.08 1.07
CA ASP A 314 1.62 -31.23 0.35
C ASP A 314 0.79 -30.86 -0.90
N MET A 315 0.79 -29.57 -1.29
CA MET A 315 0.05 -29.03 -2.44
C MET A 315 -1.45 -29.39 -2.41
N SER A 316 -2.03 -29.47 -1.20
CA SER A 316 -3.42 -29.93 -0.99
C SER A 316 -3.70 -31.34 -1.53
N GLY A 317 -2.67 -32.18 -1.62
CA GLY A 317 -2.75 -33.54 -2.15
C GLY A 317 -2.65 -33.64 -3.68
N VAL A 318 -2.39 -32.54 -4.38
CA VAL A 318 -2.16 -32.51 -5.82
C VAL A 318 -0.74 -32.99 -6.13
N ASP A 319 -0.61 -33.92 -7.09
CA ASP A 319 0.68 -34.32 -7.66
C ASP A 319 1.21 -33.18 -8.55
N TRP A 320 1.88 -32.21 -7.93
CA TRP A 320 2.28 -30.97 -8.58
C TRP A 320 3.29 -31.19 -9.71
N ASP A 321 4.27 -32.08 -9.50
CA ASP A 321 5.22 -32.42 -10.57
C ASP A 321 4.49 -33.10 -11.74
N GLY A 322 3.53 -34.00 -11.45
CA GLY A 322 2.69 -34.62 -12.47
C GLY A 322 1.77 -33.64 -13.21
N VAL A 323 1.29 -32.58 -12.56
CA VAL A 323 0.59 -31.46 -13.21
C VAL A 323 1.53 -30.76 -14.18
N LEU A 324 2.73 -30.36 -13.74
CA LEU A 324 3.69 -29.69 -14.61
C LEU A 324 4.02 -30.54 -15.84
N ASP A 325 4.27 -31.84 -15.65
CA ASP A 325 4.55 -32.77 -16.74
C ASP A 325 3.40 -32.92 -17.74
N ARG A 326 2.15 -32.84 -17.28
CA ARG A 326 0.95 -32.89 -18.14
C ARG A 326 0.87 -31.69 -19.09
N TYR A 327 1.28 -30.52 -18.64
CA TYR A 327 1.17 -29.27 -19.41
C TYR A 327 2.41 -28.96 -20.25
N ARG A 328 3.58 -29.58 -20.00
CA ARG A 328 4.79 -29.44 -20.84
C ARG A 328 4.56 -29.63 -22.36
N PRO A 329 3.76 -30.61 -22.83
CA PRO A 329 3.50 -30.74 -24.28
C PRO A 329 2.66 -29.60 -24.87
N VAL A 330 1.90 -28.87 -24.05
CA VAL A 330 1.16 -27.66 -24.46
C VAL A 330 2.12 -26.49 -24.54
N LEU A 331 3.03 -26.34 -23.56
CA LEU A 331 4.10 -25.36 -23.56
C LEU A 331 4.94 -25.41 -24.85
N ASP A 332 5.24 -26.61 -25.36
CA ASP A 332 5.98 -26.81 -26.63
C ASP A 332 5.25 -26.25 -27.87
N ARG A 333 3.96 -25.91 -27.75
CA ARG A 333 3.11 -25.39 -28.82
C ARG A 333 2.72 -23.92 -28.65
N VAL A 334 3.07 -23.31 -27.52
CA VAL A 334 2.84 -21.88 -27.26
C VAL A 334 3.59 -21.05 -28.30
N THR A 335 2.91 -20.08 -28.91
CA THR A 335 3.49 -19.22 -29.96
C THR A 335 3.40 -17.73 -29.68
N THR A 336 2.61 -17.34 -28.68
CA THR A 336 2.42 -15.96 -28.25
C THR A 336 2.55 -15.85 -26.73
N HIS A 337 2.74 -14.63 -26.25
CA HIS A 337 2.74 -14.36 -24.80
C HIS A 337 1.37 -14.62 -24.18
N ASP A 338 0.28 -14.29 -24.88
CA ASP A 338 -1.08 -14.58 -24.44
C ASP A 338 -1.30 -16.10 -24.25
N ASP A 339 -0.81 -16.93 -25.19
CA ASP A 339 -0.86 -18.40 -25.06
C ASP A 339 -0.14 -18.88 -23.78
N LEU A 340 0.99 -18.25 -23.43
CA LEU A 340 1.72 -18.57 -22.20
C LEU A 340 0.94 -18.15 -20.97
N VAL A 341 0.37 -16.94 -20.96
CA VAL A 341 -0.41 -16.41 -19.83
C VAL A 341 -1.60 -17.33 -19.56
N ASP A 342 -2.34 -17.72 -20.59
CA ASP A 342 -3.45 -18.68 -20.48
C ASP A 342 -2.97 -20.02 -19.91
N LEU A 343 -1.85 -20.55 -20.40
CA LEU A 343 -1.25 -21.78 -19.89
C LEU A 343 -0.89 -21.68 -18.39
N LEU A 344 -0.29 -20.57 -17.96
CA LEU A 344 0.09 -20.37 -16.56
C LEU A 344 -1.15 -20.28 -15.65
N TRP A 345 -2.22 -19.65 -16.11
CA TRP A 345 -3.52 -19.61 -15.41
C TRP A 345 -4.09 -21.01 -15.21
N GLU A 346 -4.12 -21.85 -16.26
CA GLU A 346 -4.62 -23.23 -16.17
C GLU A 346 -3.80 -24.07 -15.19
N VAL A 347 -2.46 -23.94 -15.22
CA VAL A 347 -1.56 -24.65 -14.30
C VAL A 347 -1.79 -24.23 -12.84
N HIS A 348 -1.94 -22.93 -12.58
CA HIS A 348 -2.30 -22.42 -11.25
C HIS A 348 -3.66 -22.96 -10.79
N GLY A 349 -4.63 -23.07 -11.71
CA GLY A 349 -5.99 -23.53 -11.43
C GLY A 349 -6.09 -24.95 -10.89
N GLU A 350 -5.13 -25.84 -11.19
CA GLU A 350 -5.11 -27.24 -10.72
C GLU A 350 -5.05 -27.37 -9.18
N LEU A 351 -4.61 -26.32 -8.48
CA LEU A 351 -4.56 -26.28 -7.01
C LEU A 351 -5.91 -25.96 -6.36
N GLY A 352 -6.91 -25.49 -7.14
CA GLY A 352 -8.26 -25.22 -6.65
C GLY A 352 -8.32 -24.29 -5.43
N THR A 353 -7.39 -23.33 -5.36
CA THR A 353 -7.22 -22.39 -4.24
C THR A 353 -7.27 -20.95 -4.77
N SER A 354 -7.92 -20.06 -4.02
CA SER A 354 -8.03 -18.64 -4.34
C SER A 354 -6.66 -17.95 -4.46
N HIS A 355 -6.60 -16.78 -5.13
CA HIS A 355 -5.40 -15.94 -5.24
C HIS A 355 -4.18 -16.52 -5.97
N ALA A 356 -4.38 -17.47 -6.88
CA ALA A 356 -3.34 -17.99 -7.77
C ALA A 356 -3.38 -17.25 -9.13
N TYR A 357 -2.91 -16.00 -9.16
CA TYR A 357 -3.06 -15.10 -10.30
C TYR A 357 -1.81 -15.04 -11.18
N VAL A 358 -2.02 -14.71 -12.46
CA VAL A 358 -0.98 -14.39 -13.44
C VAL A 358 -1.36 -13.06 -14.09
N THR A 359 -0.53 -12.05 -13.89
CA THR A 359 -0.74 -10.70 -14.41
C THR A 359 0.42 -10.33 -15.34
N PRO A 360 0.21 -10.33 -16.66
CA PRO A 360 1.27 -10.03 -17.63
C PRO A 360 1.84 -8.63 -17.41
N TYR A 361 3.14 -8.46 -17.70
CA TYR A 361 3.79 -7.15 -17.64
C TYR A 361 3.55 -6.36 -18.93
N GLY A 362 3.25 -5.07 -18.77
CA GLY A 362 2.78 -4.22 -19.86
C GLY A 362 1.27 -4.38 -20.08
N SER A 363 0.57 -3.26 -20.22
CA SER A 363 -0.89 -3.23 -20.31
C SER A 363 -1.30 -2.64 -21.64
N PHE A 364 -2.25 -3.30 -22.31
CA PHE A 364 -3.33 -2.70 -23.09
C PHE A 364 -3.12 -1.23 -23.51
N GLY A 365 -2.27 -1.04 -24.52
CA GLY A 365 -2.27 0.05 -25.51
C GLY A 365 -2.13 1.49 -25.02
N ASP A 366 -1.06 2.15 -25.50
CA ASP A 366 -0.96 3.61 -25.75
C ASP A 366 -1.99 4.14 -26.78
N GLY A 367 -3.13 3.45 -26.92
CA GLY A 367 -4.21 3.81 -27.82
C GLY A 367 -4.91 5.10 -27.38
N ALA A 368 -5.53 5.78 -28.34
CA ALA A 368 -6.37 6.93 -28.09
C ALA A 368 -7.52 6.56 -27.14
N ARG A 369 -7.43 6.94 -25.86
CA ARG A 369 -8.47 6.64 -24.85
C ARG A 369 -9.77 7.37 -25.17
N GLN A 370 -10.88 6.67 -25.01
CA GLN A 370 -12.22 7.23 -25.11
C GLN A 370 -12.43 8.34 -24.08
N GLY A 371 -12.88 9.52 -24.51
CA GLY A 371 -13.35 10.56 -23.63
C GLY A 371 -14.77 10.29 -23.13
N LEU A 372 -14.97 10.40 -21.82
CA LEU A 372 -16.25 10.19 -21.14
C LEU A 372 -16.75 11.51 -20.53
N LEU A 373 -18.07 11.76 -20.58
CA LEU A 373 -18.65 13.09 -20.29
C LEU A 373 -19.25 13.23 -18.89
N GLY A 374 -19.19 12.19 -18.06
CA GLY A 374 -19.78 12.13 -16.73
C GLY A 374 -21.30 12.18 -16.76
N ALA A 375 -21.92 11.49 -17.72
CA ALA A 375 -23.36 11.55 -17.96
C ALA A 375 -23.87 10.30 -18.68
N ASP A 376 -25.16 10.02 -18.47
CA ASP A 376 -25.91 9.07 -19.28
C ASP A 376 -26.51 9.84 -20.47
N ILE A 377 -26.23 9.37 -21.68
CA ILE A 377 -26.65 10.00 -22.94
C ILE A 377 -27.24 8.92 -23.82
N SER A 378 -28.48 9.12 -24.27
CA SER A 378 -29.18 8.18 -25.15
C SER A 378 -29.72 8.85 -26.40
N ARG A 379 -30.05 8.00 -27.38
CA ARG A 379 -30.73 8.40 -28.61
C ARG A 379 -32.23 8.49 -28.36
N HIS A 380 -32.81 9.65 -28.64
CA HIS A 380 -34.25 9.90 -28.54
C HIS A 380 -34.96 9.61 -29.87
N GLU A 381 -36.30 9.56 -29.86
CA GLU A 381 -37.12 9.16 -31.01
C GLU A 381 -36.90 10.05 -32.25
N ASP A 382 -36.60 11.33 -32.04
CA ASP A 382 -36.28 12.31 -33.08
C ASP A 382 -34.88 12.13 -33.71
N GLY A 383 -34.12 11.14 -33.24
CA GLY A 383 -32.75 10.85 -33.67
C GLY A 383 -31.68 11.73 -33.02
N SER A 384 -32.06 12.66 -32.13
CA SER A 384 -31.12 13.45 -31.34
C SER A 384 -30.52 12.64 -30.19
N TRP A 385 -29.27 12.95 -29.83
CA TRP A 385 -28.62 12.38 -28.67
C TRP A 385 -28.68 13.37 -27.52
N ARG A 386 -29.40 13.01 -26.45
CA ARG A 386 -29.69 13.91 -25.33
C ARG A 386 -29.10 13.38 -24.04
N VAL A 387 -28.74 14.32 -23.17
CA VAL A 387 -28.26 14.03 -21.82
C VAL A 387 -29.47 13.61 -20.98
N ASP A 388 -29.53 12.36 -20.55
CA ASP A 388 -30.61 11.86 -19.70
C ASP A 388 -30.34 12.18 -18.22
N ARG A 389 -29.10 11.95 -17.79
CA ARG A 389 -28.63 12.22 -16.43
C ARG A 389 -27.22 12.76 -16.48
N ILE A 390 -26.95 13.81 -15.71
CA ILE A 390 -25.58 14.23 -15.41
C ILE A 390 -25.22 13.60 -14.08
N LEU A 391 -24.09 12.89 -14.03
CA LEU A 391 -23.63 12.27 -12.79
C LEU A 391 -23.17 13.35 -11.82
N PRO A 392 -23.58 13.31 -10.54
CA PRO A 392 -23.13 14.28 -9.54
C PRO A 392 -21.63 14.13 -9.29
N SER A 393 -20.93 15.25 -9.17
CA SER A 393 -19.50 15.23 -8.79
C SER A 393 -19.35 15.02 -7.28
N GLU A 394 -18.28 14.34 -6.87
CA GLU A 394 -17.85 14.25 -5.48
C GLU A 394 -16.63 15.15 -5.27
N THR A 395 -16.80 16.26 -4.54
CA THR A 395 -15.76 17.29 -4.43
C THR A 395 -14.52 16.87 -3.65
N SER A 396 -14.64 15.84 -2.80
CA SER A 396 -13.51 15.26 -2.05
C SER A 396 -12.65 14.31 -2.88
N ASP A 397 -13.10 13.92 -4.08
CA ASP A 397 -12.40 12.99 -4.96
C ASP A 397 -12.12 13.68 -6.31
N PRO A 398 -10.85 13.98 -6.63
CA PRO A 398 -10.55 14.76 -7.82
C PRO A 398 -10.79 13.98 -9.12
N HIS A 399 -10.91 12.65 -9.07
CA HIS A 399 -11.27 11.81 -10.22
C HIS A 399 -12.79 11.72 -10.43
N ALA A 400 -13.59 12.13 -9.44
CA ALA A 400 -15.05 12.11 -9.50
C ALA A 400 -15.66 13.47 -9.87
N ARG A 401 -15.10 14.11 -10.90
CA ARG A 401 -15.59 15.40 -11.42
C ARG A 401 -16.36 15.20 -12.71
N SER A 402 -17.64 15.53 -12.74
CA SER A 402 -18.46 15.42 -13.95
C SER A 402 -18.16 16.55 -14.94
N PRO A 403 -17.66 16.23 -16.16
CA PRO A 403 -17.36 17.23 -17.19
C PRO A 403 -18.55 18.12 -17.56
N LEU A 404 -19.77 17.56 -17.68
CA LEU A 404 -20.96 18.34 -18.04
C LEU A 404 -21.52 19.20 -16.89
N ALA A 405 -21.17 18.87 -15.65
CA ALA A 405 -21.50 19.68 -14.48
C ALA A 405 -20.45 20.78 -14.20
N ALA A 406 -19.36 20.83 -14.97
CA ALA A 406 -18.29 21.79 -14.74
C ALA A 406 -18.80 23.25 -14.74
N PRO A 407 -18.26 24.13 -13.88
CA PRO A 407 -18.61 25.54 -13.88
C PRO A 407 -18.49 26.15 -15.29
N GLY A 408 -19.57 26.78 -15.76
CA GLY A 408 -19.63 27.39 -17.09
C GLY A 408 -20.11 26.46 -18.21
N ALA A 409 -20.13 25.13 -18.04
CA ALA A 409 -20.67 24.20 -19.03
C ALA A 409 -22.21 24.35 -19.16
N ALA A 410 -22.88 24.52 -18.01
CA ALA A 410 -24.32 24.78 -17.90
C ALA A 410 -25.23 23.79 -18.66
N VAL A 411 -24.75 22.57 -18.93
CA VAL A 411 -25.53 21.51 -19.58
C VAL A 411 -26.55 20.96 -18.59
N ARG A 412 -27.73 20.59 -19.08
CA ARG A 412 -28.83 20.07 -18.26
C ARG A 412 -29.37 18.77 -18.87
N ALA A 413 -30.04 17.98 -18.04
CA ALA A 413 -30.83 16.86 -18.54
C ALA A 413 -31.86 17.36 -19.58
N GLY A 414 -32.01 16.60 -20.66
CA GLY A 414 -32.82 16.91 -21.84
C GLY A 414 -32.09 17.67 -22.96
N ASP A 415 -30.95 18.32 -22.66
CA ASP A 415 -30.17 19.03 -23.68
C ASP A 415 -29.57 18.04 -24.69
N ALA A 416 -29.55 18.42 -25.98
CA ALA A 416 -29.00 17.59 -27.04
C ALA A 416 -27.54 17.96 -27.34
N VAL A 417 -26.67 16.95 -27.45
CA VAL A 417 -25.30 17.11 -27.96
C VAL A 417 -25.36 17.04 -29.48
N VAL A 418 -25.16 18.18 -30.15
CA VAL A 418 -25.32 18.29 -31.62
C VAL A 418 -24.00 18.24 -32.37
N ALA A 419 -22.88 18.62 -31.74
CA ALA A 419 -21.55 18.47 -32.31
C ALA A 419 -20.49 18.32 -31.22
N VAL A 420 -19.38 17.64 -31.58
CA VAL A 420 -18.18 17.48 -30.75
C VAL A 420 -16.99 17.98 -31.57
N ALA A 421 -16.24 18.94 -31.03
CA ALA A 421 -15.15 19.62 -31.73
C ALA A 421 -15.55 20.15 -33.12
N GLY A 422 -16.76 20.72 -33.23
CA GLY A 422 -17.32 21.25 -34.46
C GLY A 422 -17.81 20.20 -35.48
N ARG A 423 -17.67 18.90 -35.18
CA ARG A 423 -18.16 17.81 -36.03
C ARG A 423 -19.57 17.39 -35.58
N PRO A 424 -20.58 17.40 -36.47
CA PRO A 424 -21.93 16.99 -36.13
C PRO A 424 -21.98 15.58 -35.55
N VAL A 425 -22.79 15.40 -34.50
CA VAL A 425 -23.05 14.08 -33.91
C VAL A 425 -23.84 13.23 -34.89
N ASP A 426 -23.37 12.01 -35.11
CA ASP A 426 -24.05 11.04 -35.97
C ASP A 426 -25.35 10.55 -35.28
N PRO A 427 -26.50 10.56 -35.95
CA PRO A 427 -27.78 10.20 -35.34
C PRO A 427 -27.89 8.71 -35.01
N VAL A 428 -27.01 7.85 -35.53
CA VAL A 428 -26.99 6.41 -35.26
C VAL A 428 -25.96 6.06 -34.20
N THR A 429 -24.71 6.54 -34.34
CA THR A 429 -23.62 6.16 -33.43
C THR A 429 -23.40 7.12 -32.27
N GLY A 430 -24.02 8.30 -32.30
CA GLY A 430 -23.94 9.27 -31.23
C GLY A 430 -22.58 9.96 -31.10
N PRO A 431 -22.33 10.63 -29.96
CA PRO A 431 -21.11 11.41 -29.75
C PRO A 431 -19.86 10.55 -29.49
N GLY A 432 -20.05 9.27 -29.12
CA GLY A 432 -18.97 8.37 -28.70
C GLY A 432 -17.76 8.33 -29.66
N PRO A 433 -17.95 8.05 -30.95
CA PRO A 433 -16.84 8.01 -31.92
C PRO A 433 -16.06 9.33 -32.05
N LEU A 434 -16.69 10.47 -31.78
CA LEU A 434 -16.04 11.78 -31.84
C LEU A 434 -15.23 12.12 -30.58
N LEU A 435 -15.44 11.36 -29.49
CA LEU A 435 -14.75 11.51 -28.22
C LEU A 435 -13.54 10.57 -28.08
N VAL A 436 -13.25 9.72 -29.08
CA VAL A 436 -12.03 8.89 -29.07
C VAL A 436 -10.79 9.79 -29.09
N GLY A 437 -9.88 9.57 -28.14
CA GLY A 437 -8.62 10.32 -28.00
C GLY A 437 -8.75 11.67 -27.30
N THR A 438 -9.94 12.01 -26.78
CA THR A 438 -10.21 13.30 -26.13
C THR A 438 -10.12 13.27 -24.61
N ALA A 439 -9.90 12.10 -23.99
CA ALA A 439 -9.69 11.98 -22.55
C ALA A 439 -8.57 12.94 -22.08
N GLY A 440 -8.82 13.69 -21.01
CA GLY A 440 -7.88 14.65 -20.41
C GLY A 440 -7.63 15.92 -21.25
N LYS A 441 -8.32 16.11 -22.38
CA LYS A 441 -8.10 17.25 -23.28
C LYS A 441 -9.35 18.13 -23.36
N PRO A 442 -9.21 19.46 -23.42
CA PRO A 442 -10.35 20.35 -23.66
C PRO A 442 -11.05 20.04 -25.00
N VAL A 443 -12.37 19.87 -24.95
CA VAL A 443 -13.24 19.63 -26.11
C VAL A 443 -14.42 20.58 -26.07
N GLU A 444 -14.68 21.25 -27.20
CA GLU A 444 -15.92 22.00 -27.37
C GLU A 444 -17.08 21.06 -27.72
N LEU A 445 -18.16 21.16 -26.96
CA LEU A 445 -19.45 20.55 -27.23
C LEU A 445 -20.41 21.63 -27.69
N THR A 446 -21.11 21.37 -28.79
CA THR A 446 -22.24 22.19 -29.23
C THR A 446 -23.52 21.57 -28.67
N ILE A 447 -24.27 22.35 -27.89
CA ILE A 447 -25.40 21.91 -27.08
C ILE A 447 -26.67 22.65 -27.51
N SER A 448 -27.71 21.91 -27.86
CA SER A 448 -29.05 22.46 -28.11
C SER A 448 -29.92 22.32 -26.85
N PRO A 449 -30.39 23.43 -26.25
CA PRO A 449 -31.16 23.37 -25.00
C PRO A 449 -32.52 22.66 -25.14
N ALA A 450 -32.90 21.85 -24.15
CA ALA A 450 -34.17 21.13 -24.13
C ALA A 450 -35.40 22.05 -24.21
N GLY A 451 -35.33 23.21 -23.55
CA GLY A 451 -36.41 24.20 -23.48
C GLY A 451 -36.50 25.13 -24.69
N GLY A 452 -35.70 24.90 -25.74
CA GLY A 452 -35.51 25.84 -26.85
C GLY A 452 -34.60 27.01 -26.51
N GLY A 453 -34.19 27.75 -27.53
CA GLY A 453 -33.25 28.88 -27.43
C GLY A 453 -32.00 28.68 -28.29
N ASP A 454 -31.05 29.59 -28.13
CA ASP A 454 -29.81 29.58 -28.91
C ASP A 454 -28.93 28.38 -28.53
N VAL A 455 -28.26 27.84 -29.55
CA VAL A 455 -27.24 26.81 -29.38
C VAL A 455 -26.10 27.35 -28.52
N ARG A 456 -25.61 26.52 -27.60
CA ARG A 456 -24.52 26.86 -26.67
C ARG A 456 -23.27 26.08 -27.02
N HIS A 457 -22.12 26.69 -26.77
CA HIS A 457 -20.81 26.06 -26.92
C HIS A 457 -20.19 25.93 -25.52
N ALA A 458 -20.01 24.70 -25.06
CA ALA A 458 -19.42 24.39 -23.77
C ALA A 458 -18.08 23.69 -23.98
N VAL A 459 -17.01 24.20 -23.38
CA VAL A 459 -15.72 23.51 -23.38
C VAL A 459 -15.61 22.70 -22.10
N VAL A 460 -15.43 21.39 -22.24
CA VAL A 460 -15.29 20.44 -21.13
C VAL A 460 -14.01 19.64 -21.28
N VAL A 461 -13.54 19.02 -20.20
CA VAL A 461 -12.43 18.07 -20.22
C VAL A 461 -13.00 16.67 -19.97
N PRO A 462 -13.15 15.82 -20.99
CA PRO A 462 -13.66 14.47 -20.82
C PRO A 462 -12.74 13.61 -19.94
N LEU A 463 -13.34 12.72 -19.16
CA LEU A 463 -12.62 11.78 -18.29
C LEU A 463 -12.06 10.61 -19.11
N ALA A 464 -10.95 10.03 -18.63
CA ALA A 464 -10.42 8.76 -19.15
C ALA A 464 -11.14 7.53 -18.56
N ASP A 465 -11.79 7.71 -17.40
CA ASP A 465 -12.50 6.70 -16.64
C ASP A 465 -13.63 7.37 -15.85
N GLU A 466 -14.82 6.76 -15.85
CA GLU A 466 -16.00 7.23 -15.12
C GLU A 466 -16.30 6.39 -13.87
N GLU A 467 -15.54 5.33 -13.59
CA GLU A 467 -15.79 4.45 -12.45
C GLU A 467 -15.89 5.22 -11.13
N PRO A 468 -14.96 6.14 -10.75
CA PRO A 468 -15.08 6.89 -9.51
C PRO A 468 -16.36 7.73 -9.45
N LEU A 469 -16.71 8.40 -10.56
CA LEU A 469 -17.89 9.26 -10.63
C LEU A 469 -19.19 8.46 -10.51
N ARG A 470 -19.29 7.33 -11.22
CA ARG A 470 -20.45 6.43 -11.17
C ARG A 470 -20.58 5.78 -9.80
N TYR A 471 -19.46 5.40 -9.19
CA TYR A 471 -19.41 4.86 -7.84
C TYR A 471 -19.98 5.83 -6.80
N HIS A 472 -19.51 7.09 -6.77
CA HIS A 472 -20.01 8.10 -5.82
C HIS A 472 -21.48 8.44 -6.04
N ALA A 473 -21.93 8.50 -7.30
CA ALA A 473 -23.34 8.64 -7.63
C ALA A 473 -24.17 7.48 -7.06
N TRP A 474 -23.69 6.24 -7.24
CA TRP A 474 -24.35 5.04 -6.71
C TRP A 474 -24.43 5.04 -5.17
N VAL A 475 -23.33 5.34 -4.47
CA VAL A 475 -23.30 5.43 -3.00
C VAL A 475 -24.27 6.50 -2.50
N THR A 476 -24.30 7.66 -3.16
CA THR A 476 -25.22 8.76 -2.81
C THR A 476 -26.67 8.33 -2.99
N ASP A 477 -26.99 7.65 -4.10
CA ASP A 477 -28.33 7.14 -4.38
C ASP A 477 -28.75 6.07 -3.33
N ARG A 478 -27.86 5.13 -2.96
CA ARG A 478 -28.14 4.12 -1.91
C ARG A 478 -28.35 4.74 -0.54
N ARG A 479 -27.54 5.74 -0.19
CA ARG A 479 -27.69 6.46 1.09
C ARG A 479 -29.01 7.21 1.18
N ALA A 480 -29.35 7.96 0.14
CA ALA A 480 -30.63 8.67 0.06
C ALA A 480 -31.81 7.70 0.17
N TYR A 481 -31.70 6.53 -0.49
CA TYR A 481 -32.69 5.47 -0.41
C TYR A 481 -32.89 4.94 1.03
N VAL A 482 -31.81 4.66 1.76
CA VAL A 482 -31.89 4.24 3.17
C VAL A 482 -32.50 5.32 4.04
N HIS A 483 -32.13 6.58 3.84
CA HIS A 483 -32.71 7.69 4.60
C HIS A 483 -34.20 7.84 4.33
N GLU A 484 -34.63 7.80 3.07
CA GLU A 484 -36.05 7.92 2.71
C GLU A 484 -36.88 6.77 3.30
N ARG A 485 -36.46 5.52 3.07
CA ARG A 485 -37.19 4.32 3.51
C ARG A 485 -37.23 4.16 5.03
N SER A 486 -36.23 4.68 5.73
CA SER A 486 -36.18 4.64 7.21
C SER A 486 -36.76 5.88 7.89
N GLY A 487 -37.22 6.89 7.12
CA GLY A 487 -37.62 8.19 7.68
C GLY A 487 -36.46 8.95 8.36
N GLY A 488 -35.24 8.73 7.88
CA GLY A 488 -34.00 9.35 8.37
C GLY A 488 -33.39 8.67 9.59
N ARG A 489 -34.00 7.58 10.09
CA ARG A 489 -33.59 6.89 11.32
C ARG A 489 -32.33 6.04 11.16
N LEU A 490 -32.09 5.49 9.97
CA LEU A 490 -30.92 4.65 9.71
C LEU A 490 -29.85 5.40 8.92
N GLY A 491 -28.59 5.17 9.26
CA GLY A 491 -27.45 5.55 8.45
C GLY A 491 -27.03 4.49 7.46
N TYR A 492 -26.24 4.90 6.47
CA TYR A 492 -25.70 4.01 5.44
C TYR A 492 -24.22 4.31 5.19
N LEU A 493 -23.40 3.28 5.26
CA LEU A 493 -21.99 3.31 4.86
C LEU A 493 -21.74 2.22 3.83
N HIS A 494 -20.97 2.52 2.79
CA HIS A 494 -20.49 1.52 1.84
C HIS A 494 -18.97 1.37 1.92
N VAL A 495 -18.48 0.15 1.84
CA VAL A 495 -17.05 -0.19 1.85
C VAL A 495 -16.70 -0.96 0.56
N PRO A 496 -16.17 -0.30 -0.48
CA PRO A 496 -15.95 -0.88 -1.82
C PRO A 496 -14.74 -1.81 -1.93
N ASP A 497 -13.79 -1.68 -1.03
CA ASP A 497 -12.60 -2.51 -0.92
C ASP A 497 -12.05 -2.38 0.50
N MET A 498 -11.03 -3.17 0.82
CA MET A 498 -10.27 -3.07 2.07
C MET A 498 -8.90 -2.45 1.82
N GLN A 499 -8.88 -1.35 1.09
CA GLN A 499 -7.68 -0.58 0.77
C GLN A 499 -7.89 0.90 1.09
N ALA A 500 -6.98 1.76 0.63
CA ALA A 500 -7.08 3.20 0.83
C ALA A 500 -8.37 3.83 0.25
N PRO A 501 -8.89 3.43 -0.93
CA PRO A 501 -10.16 3.97 -1.45
C PRO A 501 -11.34 3.65 -0.53
N GLY A 502 -11.46 2.42 -0.04
CA GLY A 502 -12.51 2.03 0.88
C GLY A 502 -12.41 2.71 2.24
N TRP A 503 -11.19 2.86 2.76
CA TRP A 503 -10.93 3.65 3.97
C TRP A 503 -11.32 5.12 3.81
N ALA A 504 -11.00 5.74 2.67
CA ALA A 504 -11.42 7.10 2.38
C ALA A 504 -12.95 7.18 2.26
N GLN A 505 -13.59 6.22 1.60
CA GLN A 505 -15.05 6.23 1.43
C GLN A 505 -15.78 6.20 2.76
N ILE A 506 -15.46 5.24 3.63
CA ILE A 506 -16.19 5.12 4.90
C ILE A 506 -16.07 6.43 5.70
N HIS A 507 -14.90 7.07 5.69
CA HIS A 507 -14.64 8.32 6.44
C HIS A 507 -15.33 9.57 5.87
N ARG A 508 -15.70 9.60 4.59
CA ARG A 508 -16.51 10.71 4.03
C ARG A 508 -17.82 10.88 4.79
N ASP A 509 -18.38 9.77 5.26
CA ASP A 509 -19.76 9.69 5.74
C ASP A 509 -19.88 9.24 7.20
N LEU A 510 -18.84 8.60 7.74
CA LEU A 510 -18.80 7.95 9.05
C LEU A 510 -19.50 8.76 10.14
N ARG A 511 -19.02 9.99 10.38
CA ARG A 511 -19.48 10.85 11.49
C ARG A 511 -20.98 11.14 11.44
N VAL A 512 -21.54 11.31 10.23
CA VAL A 512 -22.96 11.67 10.05
C VAL A 512 -23.83 10.43 10.14
N GLU A 513 -23.38 9.33 9.53
CA GLU A 513 -24.19 8.14 9.37
C GLU A 513 -24.24 7.30 10.67
N VAL A 514 -23.15 7.20 11.43
CA VAL A 514 -23.15 6.49 12.74
C VAL A 514 -23.92 7.24 13.83
N ALA A 515 -24.18 8.54 13.64
CA ALA A 515 -24.94 9.37 14.58
C ALA A 515 -26.46 9.17 14.48
N ARG A 516 -26.94 8.43 13.48
CA ARG A 516 -28.35 8.04 13.33
C ARG A 516 -28.71 6.92 14.31
N GLU A 517 -29.98 6.52 14.36
CA GLU A 517 -30.47 5.58 15.36
C GLU A 517 -29.91 4.16 15.16
N GLY A 518 -29.84 3.71 13.91
CA GLY A 518 -29.19 2.45 13.51
C GLY A 518 -28.34 2.64 12.27
N LEU A 519 -27.62 1.60 11.86
CA LEU A 519 -26.64 1.67 10.77
C LEU A 519 -26.77 0.47 9.83
N VAL A 520 -26.83 0.73 8.53
CA VAL A 520 -26.62 -0.27 7.48
C VAL A 520 -25.20 -0.12 6.96
N VAL A 521 -24.43 -1.21 6.96
CA VAL A 521 -23.07 -1.26 6.41
C VAL A 521 -23.08 -2.17 5.19
N ASP A 522 -22.94 -1.58 4.01
CA ASP A 522 -22.96 -2.30 2.75
C ASP A 522 -21.53 -2.64 2.32
N VAL A 523 -21.23 -3.93 2.27
CA VAL A 523 -19.95 -4.50 1.85
C VAL A 523 -20.10 -5.33 0.57
N ARG A 524 -21.22 -5.17 -0.15
CA ARG A 524 -21.38 -5.72 -1.51
C ARG A 524 -20.32 -5.15 -2.43
N GLU A 525 -19.93 -5.93 -3.46
CA GLU A 525 -18.89 -5.54 -4.42
C GLU A 525 -17.49 -5.28 -3.80
N ASN A 526 -17.27 -5.68 -2.54
CA ASN A 526 -16.01 -5.41 -1.85
C ASN A 526 -14.85 -6.24 -2.45
N ARG A 527 -13.88 -5.55 -3.04
CA ARG A 527 -12.75 -6.17 -3.78
C ARG A 527 -11.61 -6.70 -2.90
N GLY A 528 -11.76 -6.70 -1.57
CA GLY A 528 -10.73 -7.15 -0.64
C GLY A 528 -9.57 -6.18 -0.46
N GLY A 529 -8.48 -6.65 0.15
CA GLY A 529 -7.36 -5.81 0.59
C GLY A 529 -6.79 -6.30 1.92
N HIS A 530 -6.61 -5.40 2.89
CA HIS A 530 -6.05 -5.73 4.21
C HIS A 530 -6.53 -4.82 5.37
N THR A 531 -7.48 -3.90 5.13
CA THR A 531 -7.95 -2.94 6.14
C THR A 531 -9.21 -3.37 6.91
N SER A 532 -9.72 -4.59 6.71
CA SER A 532 -10.93 -5.09 7.38
C SER A 532 -10.89 -4.96 8.89
N GLN A 533 -9.73 -5.23 9.51
CA GLN A 533 -9.56 -5.12 10.96
C GLN A 533 -9.82 -3.68 11.45
N LEU A 534 -9.35 -2.67 10.71
CA LEU A 534 -9.59 -1.26 11.03
C LEU A 534 -11.07 -0.88 10.87
N VAL A 535 -11.74 -1.41 9.84
CA VAL A 535 -13.18 -1.21 9.62
C VAL A 535 -13.97 -1.83 10.77
N VAL A 536 -13.69 -3.09 11.12
CA VAL A 536 -14.32 -3.82 12.21
C VAL A 536 -14.14 -3.09 13.54
N GLU A 537 -12.95 -2.54 13.82
CA GLU A 537 -12.68 -1.74 15.01
C GLU A 537 -13.61 -0.52 15.15
N LYS A 538 -13.97 0.15 14.05
CA LYS A 538 -14.94 1.26 14.09
C LYS A 538 -16.36 0.75 14.32
N LEU A 539 -16.77 -0.29 13.61
CA LEU A 539 -18.12 -0.86 13.69
C LEU A 539 -18.42 -1.52 15.04
N ALA A 540 -17.41 -2.11 15.68
CA ALA A 540 -17.53 -2.78 16.98
C ALA A 540 -17.57 -1.81 18.19
N ARG A 541 -17.35 -0.51 17.98
CA ARG A 541 -17.35 0.48 19.08
C ARG A 541 -18.70 0.52 19.77
N ARG A 542 -18.68 0.57 21.11
CA ARG A 542 -19.89 0.70 21.94
C ARG A 542 -19.85 2.01 22.70
N ILE A 543 -20.89 2.84 22.56
CA ILE A 543 -21.05 4.06 23.36
C ILE A 543 -21.18 3.66 24.84
N VAL A 544 -20.26 4.13 25.68
CA VAL A 544 -20.29 3.92 27.14
C VAL A 544 -20.48 5.22 27.92
N GLY A 545 -20.40 6.38 27.26
CA GLY A 545 -20.59 7.67 27.87
C GLY A 545 -20.96 8.77 26.89
N TRP A 546 -21.19 9.97 27.42
CA TRP A 546 -21.46 11.18 26.65
C TRP A 546 -20.78 12.37 27.30
N ASP A 547 -20.22 13.26 26.48
CA ASP A 547 -19.86 14.62 26.89
C ASP A 547 -21.02 15.57 26.54
N LEU A 548 -21.40 16.45 27.47
CA LEU A 548 -22.51 17.40 27.33
C LEU A 548 -21.98 18.84 27.45
N PRO A 549 -21.29 19.34 26.41
CA PRO A 549 -20.75 20.69 26.40
C PRO A 549 -21.84 21.76 26.45
N ARG A 550 -21.65 22.77 27.30
CA ARG A 550 -22.61 23.88 27.47
C ARG A 550 -22.80 24.64 26.15
N GLY A 551 -24.04 24.67 25.65
CA GLY A 551 -24.41 25.38 24.42
C GLY A 551 -24.09 24.62 23.14
N MET A 552 -23.75 23.34 23.24
CA MET A 552 -23.41 22.45 22.12
C MET A 552 -24.23 21.16 22.20
N ARG A 553 -24.19 20.36 21.13
CA ARG A 553 -24.80 19.01 21.12
C ARG A 553 -23.94 18.06 21.96
N ALA A 554 -24.58 17.06 22.55
CA ALA A 554 -23.87 15.99 23.24
C ALA A 554 -23.03 15.18 22.24
N GLU A 555 -21.85 14.74 22.69
CA GLU A 555 -20.93 13.90 21.92
C GLU A 555 -20.78 12.54 22.59
N SER A 556 -20.80 11.45 21.82
CA SER A 556 -20.65 10.11 22.39
C SER A 556 -19.21 9.81 22.77
N TYR A 557 -19.02 8.93 23.76
CA TYR A 557 -17.74 8.32 24.09
C TYR A 557 -17.84 6.78 23.97
N PRO A 558 -17.02 6.14 23.12
CA PRO A 558 -16.12 6.74 22.13
C PRO A 558 -16.86 7.54 21.03
N ARG A 559 -16.13 8.43 20.35
CA ARG A 559 -16.60 9.09 19.12
C ARG A 559 -16.78 8.07 18.00
N ASP A 560 -17.62 8.40 17.03
CA ASP A 560 -17.89 7.59 15.83
C ASP A 560 -18.37 6.16 16.11
N ALA A 561 -18.97 5.94 17.28
CA ALA A 561 -19.55 4.65 17.64
C ALA A 561 -21.02 4.58 17.19
N PRO A 562 -21.48 3.48 16.57
CA PRO A 562 -22.90 3.29 16.26
C PRO A 562 -23.77 3.45 17.52
N ARG A 563 -24.88 4.20 17.40
CA ARG A 563 -25.79 4.43 18.54
C ARG A 563 -26.72 3.25 18.83
N GLY A 564 -27.07 2.48 17.81
CA GLY A 564 -27.99 1.35 17.90
C GLY A 564 -27.56 0.19 17.00
N PRO A 565 -28.50 -0.65 16.56
CA PRO A 565 -28.22 -1.85 15.78
C PRO A 565 -27.46 -1.55 14.48
N VAL A 566 -26.54 -2.46 14.14
CA VAL A 566 -25.82 -2.50 12.87
C VAL A 566 -26.34 -3.69 12.07
N VAL A 567 -26.57 -3.52 10.77
CA VAL A 567 -26.90 -4.62 9.84
C VAL A 567 -25.93 -4.54 8.66
N ALA A 568 -25.23 -5.63 8.38
CA ALA A 568 -24.30 -5.70 7.25
C ALA A 568 -25.00 -6.27 6.01
N VAL A 569 -24.60 -5.82 4.83
CA VAL A 569 -25.10 -6.32 3.54
C VAL A 569 -23.94 -6.84 2.71
N ALA A 570 -24.02 -8.08 2.23
CA ALA A 570 -22.96 -8.74 1.47
C ALA A 570 -23.51 -9.43 0.22
N ASN A 571 -22.65 -9.66 -0.77
CA ASN A 571 -22.99 -10.45 -1.94
C ASN A 571 -21.83 -11.31 -2.43
N GLU A 572 -22.05 -12.05 -3.51
CA GLU A 572 -21.06 -12.94 -4.13
C GLU A 572 -19.81 -12.22 -4.65
N PHE A 573 -19.83 -10.88 -4.74
CA PHE A 573 -18.71 -10.05 -5.15
C PHE A 573 -17.93 -9.46 -3.96
N SER A 574 -18.39 -9.65 -2.72
CA SER A 574 -17.59 -9.43 -1.52
C SER A 574 -16.54 -10.55 -1.43
N GLY A 575 -15.25 -10.23 -1.55
CA GLY A 575 -14.21 -11.27 -1.58
C GLY A 575 -12.91 -10.91 -0.85
N SER A 576 -12.13 -11.93 -0.52
CA SER A 576 -10.83 -11.78 0.15
C SER A 576 -11.00 -11.14 1.53
N ASP A 577 -10.38 -9.99 1.79
CA ASP A 577 -10.62 -9.27 3.03
C ASP A 577 -12.09 -8.79 3.18
N GLY A 578 -12.86 -8.80 2.08
CA GLY A 578 -14.32 -8.67 2.05
C GLY A 578 -15.08 -9.91 2.57
N ASP A 579 -14.51 -11.13 2.45
CA ASP A 579 -15.00 -12.31 3.16
C ASP A 579 -14.72 -12.16 4.67
N ILE A 580 -13.49 -11.74 5.00
CA ILE A 580 -13.00 -11.61 6.39
C ILE A 580 -13.84 -10.63 7.20
N VAL A 581 -14.18 -9.45 6.66
CA VAL A 581 -15.03 -8.48 7.38
C VAL A 581 -16.41 -9.05 7.72
N ASN A 582 -17.02 -9.80 6.80
CA ASN A 582 -18.35 -10.39 7.00
C ASN A 582 -18.30 -11.48 8.06
N ALA A 583 -17.28 -12.34 8.01
CA ALA A 583 -17.05 -13.33 9.05
C ALA A 583 -16.81 -12.68 10.42
N ALA A 584 -16.01 -11.61 10.48
CA ALA A 584 -15.71 -10.88 11.72
C ALA A 584 -16.94 -10.18 12.32
N VAL A 585 -17.80 -9.57 11.49
CA VAL A 585 -19.09 -8.99 11.91
C VAL A 585 -19.94 -10.02 12.65
N LYS A 586 -20.03 -11.24 12.10
CA LYS A 586 -20.78 -12.35 12.71
C LYS A 586 -20.09 -12.87 13.97
N ALA A 587 -18.78 -13.13 13.92
CA ALA A 587 -18.02 -13.68 15.04
C ALA A 587 -18.04 -12.76 16.28
N LEU A 588 -17.98 -11.44 16.07
CA LEU A 588 -18.03 -10.45 17.15
C LEU A 588 -19.46 -10.09 17.59
N GLY A 589 -20.49 -10.60 16.91
CA GLY A 589 -21.88 -10.29 17.19
C GLY A 589 -22.23 -8.81 16.98
N ILE A 590 -21.60 -8.15 15.98
CA ILE A 590 -21.85 -6.74 15.67
C ILE A 590 -23.28 -6.55 15.13
N GLY A 591 -23.73 -7.48 14.29
CA GLY A 591 -25.03 -7.45 13.64
C GLY A 591 -25.23 -8.61 12.68
N PRO A 592 -26.45 -8.84 12.18
CA PRO A 592 -26.70 -9.84 11.15
C PRO A 592 -26.12 -9.40 9.79
N VAL A 593 -25.70 -10.38 9.00
CA VAL A 593 -25.33 -10.20 7.58
C VAL A 593 -26.51 -10.61 6.70
N VAL A 594 -26.89 -9.75 5.76
CA VAL A 594 -28.01 -9.95 4.82
C VAL A 594 -27.47 -9.98 3.39
N GLY A 595 -28.06 -10.81 2.54
CA GLY A 595 -27.76 -10.82 1.10
C GLY A 595 -27.41 -12.21 0.59
N THR A 596 -26.26 -12.38 -0.05
CA THR A 596 -25.83 -13.67 -0.62
C THR A 596 -24.48 -14.09 -0.06
N ARG A 597 -24.19 -15.40 -0.19
CA ARG A 597 -22.89 -15.96 0.18
C ARG A 597 -21.77 -15.23 -0.57
N THR A 598 -20.72 -14.88 0.16
CA THR A 598 -19.55 -14.15 -0.36
C THR A 598 -18.67 -15.02 -1.27
N TRP A 599 -17.63 -14.43 -1.87
CA TRP A 599 -16.78 -15.09 -2.88
C TRP A 599 -16.06 -16.34 -2.37
N GLY A 600 -15.52 -16.29 -1.14
CA GLY A 600 -14.88 -17.44 -0.51
C GLY A 600 -13.43 -17.68 -0.90
N GLY A 601 -12.61 -16.63 -0.93
CA GLY A 601 -11.18 -16.79 -1.12
C GLY A 601 -10.42 -16.10 -0.01
N VAL A 602 -9.72 -16.81 0.88
CA VAL A 602 -9.01 -16.22 2.03
C VAL A 602 -7.61 -16.77 2.26
N ILE A 603 -6.98 -17.31 1.21
CA ILE A 603 -5.55 -17.61 1.24
C ILE A 603 -4.78 -16.43 0.64
N GLY A 604 -4.20 -15.59 1.50
CA GLY A 604 -3.54 -14.34 1.10
C GLY A 604 -2.23 -14.53 0.31
N ILE A 605 -1.73 -13.43 -0.25
CA ILE A 605 -0.56 -13.32 -1.12
C ILE A 605 0.36 -12.15 -0.71
N ASP A 606 1.63 -12.16 -1.14
CA ASP A 606 2.60 -11.06 -0.89
C ASP A 606 3.02 -10.30 -2.17
N SER A 607 2.55 -10.71 -3.34
CA SER A 607 2.85 -10.12 -4.66
C SER A 607 4.35 -9.92 -4.93
N ARG A 608 5.20 -10.81 -4.38
CA ARG A 608 6.66 -10.67 -4.40
C ARG A 608 7.33 -11.12 -5.71
N TYR A 609 6.71 -12.03 -6.45
CA TYR A 609 7.40 -12.79 -7.50
C TYR A 609 7.05 -12.31 -8.91
N ARG A 610 8.08 -11.96 -9.68
CA ARG A 610 7.97 -11.62 -11.10
C ARG A 610 8.85 -12.56 -11.91
N LEU A 611 8.34 -12.98 -13.05
CA LEU A 611 9.08 -13.72 -14.06
C LEU A 611 10.03 -12.78 -14.81
N VAL A 612 10.91 -13.36 -15.63
CA VAL A 612 11.99 -12.62 -16.32
C VAL A 612 11.49 -11.47 -17.22
N ASP A 613 10.28 -11.57 -17.75
CA ASP A 613 9.63 -10.55 -18.56
C ASP A 613 8.88 -9.48 -17.74
N GLY A 614 8.86 -9.63 -16.41
CA GLY A 614 8.16 -8.77 -15.46
C GLY A 614 6.77 -9.26 -15.05
N THR A 615 6.25 -10.33 -15.67
CA THR A 615 4.92 -10.91 -15.38
C THR A 615 4.83 -11.25 -13.90
N LEU A 616 3.82 -10.70 -13.22
CA LEU A 616 3.57 -10.98 -11.81
C LEU A 616 2.82 -12.30 -11.68
N ILE A 617 3.31 -13.18 -10.82
CA ILE A 617 2.59 -14.39 -10.41
C ILE A 617 2.35 -14.34 -8.90
N THR A 618 1.24 -14.90 -8.44
CA THR A 618 0.92 -14.94 -7.01
C THR A 618 0.71 -16.37 -6.53
N GLN A 619 1.23 -16.65 -5.33
CA GLN A 619 1.15 -17.95 -4.68
C GLN A 619 0.27 -17.81 -3.44
N PRO A 620 -0.84 -18.56 -3.36
CA PRO A 620 -1.68 -18.58 -2.16
C PRO A 620 -0.87 -19.13 -1.00
N LYS A 621 -0.46 -18.25 -0.08
CA LYS A 621 0.57 -18.53 0.92
C LYS A 621 0.08 -18.32 2.35
N TYR A 622 -0.73 -17.29 2.57
CA TYR A 622 -1.14 -16.86 3.91
C TYR A 622 -2.55 -17.33 4.22
N ALA A 623 -2.68 -18.57 4.68
CA ALA A 623 -3.98 -19.14 5.01
C ALA A 623 -4.63 -18.45 6.22
N PHE A 624 -5.91 -18.10 6.08
CA PHE A 624 -6.66 -17.43 7.12
C PHE A 624 -7.61 -18.39 7.84
N TRP A 625 -7.52 -18.41 9.18
CA TRP A 625 -8.42 -19.17 10.05
C TRP A 625 -9.31 -18.20 10.82
N LEU A 626 -10.61 -18.49 10.91
CA LEU A 626 -11.59 -17.64 11.59
C LEU A 626 -12.39 -18.41 12.62
N GLU A 627 -12.64 -17.81 13.78
CA GLU A 627 -13.51 -18.38 14.80
C GLU A 627 -14.92 -18.61 14.22
N GLY A 628 -15.50 -19.78 14.50
CA GLY A 628 -16.80 -20.19 13.95
C GLY A 628 -16.73 -20.84 12.57
N TYR A 629 -15.70 -20.55 11.77
CA TYR A 629 -15.54 -21.07 10.39
C TYR A 629 -14.37 -22.05 10.24
N GLY A 630 -13.38 -21.95 11.12
CA GLY A 630 -12.11 -22.62 10.96
C GLY A 630 -11.39 -22.16 9.69
N TRP A 631 -10.95 -23.12 8.88
CA TRP A 631 -10.38 -22.87 7.55
C TRP A 631 -11.44 -22.83 6.43
N GLY A 632 -12.72 -23.03 6.78
CA GLY A 632 -13.80 -23.31 5.82
C GLY A 632 -14.35 -22.11 5.07
N VAL A 633 -13.78 -20.90 5.24
CA VAL A 633 -14.15 -19.75 4.41
C VAL A 633 -13.55 -19.90 3.00
N GLU A 634 -12.34 -20.46 2.90
CA GLU A 634 -11.71 -20.74 1.61
C GLU A 634 -12.54 -21.75 0.81
N ASN A 635 -12.78 -21.44 -0.45
CA ASN A 635 -13.58 -22.19 -1.42
C ASN A 635 -15.06 -22.37 -1.02
N HIS A 636 -15.57 -21.54 -0.09
CA HIS A 636 -16.99 -21.52 0.28
C HIS A 636 -17.55 -20.11 0.42
N GLY A 637 -16.92 -19.25 1.23
CA GLY A 637 -17.41 -17.92 1.58
C GLY A 637 -18.09 -17.87 2.95
N VAL A 638 -18.79 -16.77 3.19
CA VAL A 638 -19.54 -16.49 4.41
C VAL A 638 -21.02 -16.49 4.05
N ASP A 639 -21.77 -17.45 4.58
CA ASP A 639 -23.22 -17.48 4.41
C ASP A 639 -23.88 -16.32 5.19
N PRO A 640 -24.84 -15.60 4.58
CA PRO A 640 -25.58 -14.56 5.28
C PRO A 640 -26.48 -15.19 6.36
N ASP A 641 -26.82 -14.41 7.38
CA ASP A 641 -27.84 -14.81 8.37
C ASP A 641 -29.25 -14.79 7.76
N VAL A 642 -29.47 -13.91 6.78
CA VAL A 642 -30.70 -13.83 5.99
C VAL A 642 -30.35 -13.80 4.50
N GLU A 643 -30.64 -14.89 3.79
CA GLU A 643 -30.41 -14.99 2.35
C GLU A 643 -31.47 -14.19 1.56
N VAL A 644 -31.00 -13.28 0.72
CA VAL A 644 -31.80 -12.45 -0.17
C VAL A 644 -31.10 -12.34 -1.52
N LEU A 645 -31.70 -12.95 -2.54
CA LEU A 645 -31.20 -12.91 -3.91
C LEU A 645 -31.61 -11.62 -4.61
N GLN A 646 -30.65 -10.99 -5.30
CA GLN A 646 -30.89 -9.90 -6.23
C GLN A 646 -31.23 -10.47 -7.62
N ARG A 647 -32.51 -10.55 -7.99
CA ARG A 647 -32.93 -11.22 -9.23
C ARG A 647 -32.79 -10.30 -10.45
N PRO A 648 -32.68 -10.83 -11.68
CA PRO A 648 -32.62 -10.01 -12.89
C PRO A 648 -33.81 -9.03 -13.04
N GLN A 649 -35.02 -9.45 -12.68
CA GLN A 649 -36.20 -8.58 -12.69
C GLN A 649 -36.16 -7.48 -11.63
N ASP A 650 -35.41 -7.67 -10.54
CA ASP A 650 -35.23 -6.63 -9.53
C ASP A 650 -34.31 -5.54 -10.06
N HIS A 651 -33.19 -5.91 -10.70
CA HIS A 651 -32.33 -4.98 -11.44
C HIS A 651 -33.11 -4.20 -12.51
N ALA A 652 -33.86 -4.91 -13.36
CA ALA A 652 -34.64 -4.28 -14.43
C ALA A 652 -35.72 -3.32 -13.90
N ALA A 653 -36.23 -3.55 -12.69
CA ALA A 653 -37.22 -2.71 -12.04
C ALA A 653 -36.59 -1.65 -11.09
N GLY A 654 -35.26 -1.56 -11.01
CA GLY A 654 -34.56 -0.64 -10.11
C GLY A 654 -34.77 -0.93 -8.62
N ARG A 655 -35.10 -2.18 -8.26
CA ARG A 655 -35.34 -2.62 -6.87
C ARG A 655 -34.07 -3.19 -6.26
N ASP A 656 -33.90 -2.97 -4.96
CA ASP A 656 -32.80 -3.49 -4.14
C ASP A 656 -33.36 -4.26 -2.93
N PRO A 657 -33.87 -5.49 -3.14
CA PRO A 657 -34.40 -6.35 -2.08
C PRO A 657 -33.41 -6.61 -0.93
N GLN A 658 -32.10 -6.68 -1.20
CA GLN A 658 -31.10 -6.89 -0.15
C GLN A 658 -31.04 -5.69 0.79
N LEU A 659 -30.99 -4.47 0.24
CA LEU A 659 -31.00 -3.24 1.03
C LEU A 659 -32.34 -3.01 1.73
N ASP A 660 -33.47 -3.33 1.08
CA ASP A 660 -34.80 -3.27 1.68
C ASP A 660 -34.92 -4.18 2.91
N GLU A 661 -34.39 -5.40 2.83
CA GLU A 661 -34.40 -6.34 3.96
C GLU A 661 -33.48 -5.88 5.09
N ALA A 662 -32.30 -5.34 4.76
CA ALA A 662 -31.40 -4.77 5.77
C ALA A 662 -32.02 -3.59 6.52
N ILE A 663 -32.72 -2.69 5.80
CA ILE A 663 -33.48 -1.59 6.40
C ILE A 663 -34.57 -2.12 7.33
N ARG A 664 -35.34 -3.12 6.87
CA ARG A 664 -36.42 -3.74 7.64
C ARG A 664 -35.88 -4.31 8.97
N LEU A 665 -34.82 -5.10 8.91
CA LEU A 665 -34.19 -5.73 10.07
C LEU A 665 -33.61 -4.70 11.04
N ALA A 666 -32.95 -3.66 10.54
CA ALA A 666 -32.41 -2.60 11.39
C ALA A 666 -33.52 -1.81 12.10
N LEU A 667 -34.65 -1.52 11.43
CA LEU A 667 -35.80 -0.86 12.04
C LEU A 667 -36.49 -1.74 13.10
N GLU A 668 -36.65 -3.03 12.83
CA GLU A 668 -37.19 -4.02 13.78
C GLU A 668 -36.29 -4.15 15.02
N ALA A 669 -34.97 -4.22 14.80
CA ALA A 669 -33.99 -4.27 15.90
C ALA A 669 -34.05 -3.01 16.77
N LEU A 670 -34.36 -1.84 16.20
CA LEU A 670 -34.53 -0.60 16.97
C LEU A 670 -35.75 -0.61 17.91
N GLU A 671 -36.77 -1.43 17.64
CA GLU A 671 -37.93 -1.58 18.53
C GLU A 671 -37.56 -2.33 19.82
N THR A 672 -36.62 -3.28 19.72
CA THR A 672 -36.17 -4.10 20.85
C THR A 672 -34.92 -3.55 21.53
N THR A 673 -34.01 -2.94 20.76
CA THR A 673 -32.77 -2.32 21.22
C THR A 673 -32.69 -0.88 20.71
N PRO A 674 -33.32 0.08 21.42
CA PRO A 674 -33.33 1.47 21.00
C PRO A 674 -31.93 2.08 20.94
N ALA A 675 -31.76 3.05 20.05
CA ALA A 675 -30.53 3.82 19.93
C ALA A 675 -30.18 4.51 21.26
N LYS A 676 -28.91 4.46 21.65
CA LYS A 676 -28.41 5.20 22.81
C LYS A 676 -28.60 6.70 22.60
N THR A 677 -29.09 7.36 23.65
CA THR A 677 -29.28 8.80 23.71
C THR A 677 -28.48 9.39 24.86
N PRO A 678 -28.00 10.64 24.77
CA PRO A 678 -27.40 11.31 25.89
C PRO A 678 -28.40 11.45 27.05
N PRO A 679 -27.94 11.37 28.32
CA PRO A 679 -28.79 11.66 29.46
C PRO A 679 -29.14 13.15 29.52
N THR A 680 -30.18 13.52 30.26
CA THR A 680 -30.42 14.91 30.63
C THR A 680 -29.46 15.35 31.74
N LEU A 681 -29.07 16.63 31.74
CA LEU A 681 -28.26 17.17 32.85
C LEU A 681 -29.01 17.04 34.19
N PRO A 682 -28.31 16.75 35.31
CA PRO A 682 -28.92 16.65 36.63
C PRO A 682 -29.66 17.92 37.04
N GLY A 683 -30.79 17.76 37.75
CA GLY A 683 -31.56 18.88 38.28
C GLY A 683 -30.88 19.55 39.47
N GLN A 684 -31.35 20.74 39.88
CA GLN A 684 -30.79 21.44 41.06
C GLN A 684 -30.85 20.63 42.37
N GLY A 685 -31.75 19.64 42.45
CA GLY A 685 -31.91 18.75 43.60
C GLY A 685 -30.91 17.59 43.70
N ASP A 686 -30.17 17.30 42.63
CA ASP A 686 -29.21 16.18 42.55
C ASP A 686 -27.79 16.58 42.96
N ARG A 687 -27.61 17.82 43.44
CA ARG A 687 -26.32 18.24 44.01
C ARG A 687 -26.05 17.42 45.27
N PRO A 688 -24.89 16.75 45.39
CA PRO A 688 -24.47 16.20 46.66
C PRO A 688 -24.53 17.34 47.69
N ARG A 689 -25.30 17.16 48.78
CA ARG A 689 -25.23 18.08 49.91
C ARG A 689 -23.76 18.14 50.31
N ALA A 690 -23.16 19.33 50.23
CA ALA A 690 -21.81 19.54 50.72
C ALA A 690 -21.73 18.92 52.13
N ALA A 691 -20.84 17.96 52.32
CA ALA A 691 -20.58 17.41 53.65
C ALA A 691 -20.22 18.60 54.53
N GLY A 692 -21.13 18.98 55.43
CA GLY A 692 -20.92 20.11 56.32
C GLY A 692 -19.64 19.86 57.10
N SER A 693 -18.71 20.80 56.99
CA SER A 693 -17.56 20.89 57.88
C SER A 693 -18.08 20.96 59.31
N ALA A 694 -17.96 19.87 60.06
CA ALA A 694 -18.03 19.90 61.51
C ALA A 694 -16.83 20.72 61.99
N GLY A 695 -17.06 21.99 62.31
CA GLY A 695 -16.15 22.82 63.09
C GLY A 695 -16.55 22.72 64.56
N ASP A 696 -15.56 22.37 65.39
CA ASP A 696 -15.40 22.47 66.85
C ASP A 696 -16.63 22.54 67.77
#